data_AF-A0A970CR76-F1
#
_entry.id   AF-A0A970CR76-F1
#
_cell.length_a   1.000
_cell.length_b   1.000
_cell.length_c   1.000
_cell.angle_alpha   90.00
_cell.angle_beta   90.00
_cell.angle_gamma   90.00
#
_symmetry.space_group_name_H-M   'P 1'
#
loop_
_entity.id
_entity.type
_entity.pdbx_description
1 polymer ?
#
loop_
_entity_poly.entity_id
_entity_poly.type
_entity_poly.pdbx_seq_one_letter_code
_entity_poly.pdbx_strand_id
1 'polypeptide(L)'
;MKEKFKKILKSLVEGTKQYFKNIKENPVKKVTVISFFVAPILVNIVIEVLNKRSLFKCLGSIVVDFPTFMVNYFIVLFTMSIVLLMSKRLAGIVAVSAVWIGLGIANFILKSFRETPFSFSDIRLAGSVMDIIDKYLNPFSLMLIIAMICLAILAIIVLYIKVPRYDKKINPFRNIIFIAISFLVMVGAMNVGEKFGWVSERFPNMTIAYKEYGFVYCFANSVVKVGVEKPDVYSKELLEEIVSRIHSEETVDEGKVETPNIIFLQLESFFDVNKVKDLELSEEATPIFNQLKKDFPSGYLTVNNVGYGTANTEFEVMTGMNLDDFGPGEFPYKTVLQDNTCESMSFILRDYGYVTHAMHNNTGTFYARNLVFKNLGFDTYTSIEYMYPEEYTPLNWVKDTILTDEIIKVLDSTEEQDYLYAISVQGHGSYPTSSVIENPTIQISGIEDESRAYQFEYYVNQIKEMDDFIGELTAALSEYDEDTILVMYGDHLPSLDLAEEELENANLYQTEYIIWSNYGLQLDDKDIEIFELGSRVMQALNIDGGVINKFHQIYEDEDNYLSALTTLEYDILYGDQYVFDGQTPYIATDMMMGTYEITIKDVVKDEGQFNYIIDNNELQYTDSAVDNDNGRGIEDELDEDGNPIDRGNQGDEDTTEEETTGEEDPDLDNYYIVIGENFTKYSRVYINGEMYSTEFIDSTKLRVYISNINSLDTFTVKQYYKGKILSKTKDYTYIVATLPEDTLPAGHDEVRKSEDVENQ
;
A
#
# COMPACT_ATOMS: atom_id res chain seq x y z
N MET A 1 50.91 -40.64 21.94
CA MET A 1 49.96 -39.59 21.51
C MET A 1 50.64 -38.37 20.87
N LYS A 2 51.62 -37.72 21.52
CA LYS A 2 52.29 -36.49 21.02
C LYS A 2 52.96 -36.63 19.64
N GLU A 3 53.61 -37.75 19.36
CA GLU A 3 54.20 -38.09 18.04
C GLU A 3 53.14 -38.30 16.95
N LYS A 4 52.03 -38.97 17.28
CA LYS A 4 50.91 -39.20 16.35
C LYS A 4 50.24 -37.87 15.98
N PHE A 5 50.07 -36.98 16.95
CA PHE A 5 49.55 -35.62 16.74
C PHE A 5 50.50 -34.78 15.88
N LYS A 6 51.82 -34.78 16.16
CA LYS A 6 52.82 -34.09 15.31
C LYS A 6 52.80 -34.58 13.86
N LYS A 7 52.65 -35.89 13.63
CA LYS A 7 52.62 -36.48 12.29
C LYS A 7 51.36 -36.08 11.52
N ILE A 8 50.21 -36.04 12.19
CA ILE A 8 48.96 -35.53 11.62
C ILE A 8 49.09 -34.03 11.29
N LEU A 9 49.61 -33.23 12.21
CA LEU A 9 49.82 -31.79 12.02
C LEU A 9 50.76 -31.51 10.83
N LYS A 10 51.87 -32.25 10.72
CA LYS A 10 52.82 -32.11 9.60
C LYS A 10 52.17 -32.49 8.26
N SER A 11 51.40 -33.58 8.22
CA SER A 11 50.65 -34.00 7.03
C SER A 11 49.60 -32.96 6.61
N LEU A 12 48.92 -32.33 7.56
CA LEU A 12 47.98 -31.24 7.31
C LEU A 12 48.72 -30.03 6.71
N VAL A 13 49.81 -29.59 7.34
CA VAL A 13 50.60 -28.45 6.87
C VAL A 13 51.16 -28.67 5.45
N GLU A 14 51.70 -29.86 5.16
CA GLU A 14 52.19 -30.22 3.83
C GLU A 14 51.05 -30.28 2.80
N GLY A 15 49.91 -30.88 3.16
CA GLY A 15 48.72 -30.92 2.32
C GLY A 15 48.18 -29.52 1.99
N THR A 16 48.18 -28.60 2.96
CA THR A 16 47.78 -27.20 2.77
C THR A 16 48.76 -26.46 1.86
N LYS A 17 50.08 -26.64 2.04
CA LYS A 17 51.10 -26.05 1.15
C LYS A 17 50.94 -26.55 -0.30
N GLN A 18 50.72 -27.85 -0.50
CA GLN A 18 50.48 -28.43 -1.82
C GLN A 18 49.20 -27.85 -2.47
N TYR A 19 48.15 -27.65 -1.69
CA TYR A 19 46.89 -27.06 -2.14
C TYR A 19 47.07 -25.62 -2.65
N PHE A 20 47.71 -24.75 -1.87
CA PHE A 20 47.97 -23.36 -2.30
C PHE A 20 48.94 -23.28 -3.48
N LYS A 21 49.91 -24.19 -3.56
CA LYS A 21 50.79 -24.30 -4.73
C LYS A 21 50.01 -24.64 -6.01
N ASN A 22 49.09 -25.60 -5.94
CA ASN A 22 48.22 -25.97 -7.07
C ASN A 22 47.32 -24.80 -7.51
N ILE A 23 46.79 -24.01 -6.57
CA ILE A 23 46.03 -22.80 -6.90
C ILE A 23 46.91 -21.78 -7.64
N LYS A 24 48.14 -21.55 -7.17
CA LYS A 24 49.05 -20.56 -7.76
C LYS A 24 49.50 -20.93 -9.18
N GLU A 25 49.70 -22.21 -9.44
CA GLU A 25 50.20 -22.73 -10.72
C GLU A 25 49.10 -22.93 -11.77
N ASN A 26 47.84 -23.13 -11.36
CA ASN A 26 46.73 -23.29 -12.29
C ASN A 26 45.99 -21.94 -12.51
N PRO A 27 46.00 -21.37 -13.73
CA PRO A 27 45.42 -20.05 -13.98
C PRO A 27 43.91 -20.01 -13.71
N VAL A 28 43.16 -21.07 -14.04
CA VAL A 28 41.72 -21.16 -13.77
C VAL A 28 41.46 -21.15 -12.27
N LYS A 29 42.22 -21.92 -11.49
CA LYS A 29 42.07 -21.95 -10.03
C LYS A 29 42.46 -20.63 -9.38
N LYS A 30 43.55 -20.01 -9.83
CA LYS A 30 44.01 -18.71 -9.37
C LYS A 30 42.94 -17.64 -9.58
N VAL A 31 42.43 -17.51 -10.81
CA VAL A 31 41.37 -16.54 -11.14
C VAL A 31 40.11 -16.84 -10.34
N THR A 32 39.67 -18.10 -10.27
CA THR A 32 38.48 -18.48 -9.48
C THR A 32 38.59 -18.07 -8.02
N VAL A 33 39.74 -18.31 -7.37
CA VAL A 33 39.93 -17.98 -5.95
C VAL A 33 39.99 -16.47 -5.75
N ILE A 34 40.63 -15.72 -6.65
CA ILE A 34 40.64 -14.25 -6.59
C ILE A 34 39.20 -13.73 -6.78
N SER A 35 38.50 -14.17 -7.81
CA SER A 35 37.12 -13.78 -8.09
C SER A 35 36.18 -14.13 -6.93
N PHE A 36 36.40 -15.22 -6.22
CA PHE A 36 35.59 -15.61 -5.06
C PHE A 36 35.61 -14.57 -3.93
N PHE A 37 36.74 -13.91 -3.70
CA PHE A 37 36.86 -12.87 -2.66
C PHE A 37 36.62 -11.46 -3.20
N VAL A 38 36.93 -11.20 -4.47
CA VAL A 38 36.80 -9.87 -5.09
C VAL A 38 35.37 -9.62 -5.60
N ALA A 39 34.69 -10.63 -6.15
CA ALA A 39 33.34 -10.45 -6.70
C ALA A 39 32.33 -9.96 -5.64
N PRO A 40 32.30 -10.47 -4.40
CA PRO A 40 31.42 -9.94 -3.37
C PRO A 40 31.67 -8.45 -3.04
N ILE A 41 32.94 -8.00 -3.07
CA ILE A 41 33.29 -6.58 -2.88
C ILE A 41 32.69 -5.74 -4.01
N LEU A 42 32.91 -6.15 -5.27
CA LEU A 42 32.42 -5.43 -6.44
C LEU A 42 30.88 -5.42 -6.50
N VAL A 43 30.25 -6.55 -6.21
CA VAL A 43 28.78 -6.67 -6.13
C VAL A 43 28.24 -5.73 -5.06
N ASN A 44 28.82 -5.73 -3.86
CA ASN A 44 28.37 -4.85 -2.78
C ASN A 44 28.52 -3.37 -3.16
N ILE A 45 29.64 -2.97 -3.79
CA ILE A 45 29.83 -1.61 -4.29
C ILE A 45 28.76 -1.25 -5.33
N VAL A 46 28.51 -2.11 -6.32
CA VAL A 46 27.49 -1.85 -7.37
C VAL A 46 26.12 -1.66 -6.73
N ILE A 47 25.74 -2.52 -5.79
CA ILE A 47 24.47 -2.45 -5.08
C ILE A 47 24.37 -1.16 -4.25
N GLU A 48 25.43 -0.78 -3.53
CA GLU A 48 25.40 0.45 -2.74
C GLU A 48 25.38 1.72 -3.60
N VAL A 49 26.01 1.70 -4.78
CA VAL A 49 25.88 2.78 -5.75
C VAL A 49 24.44 2.92 -6.23
N LEU A 50 23.76 1.80 -6.51
CA LEU A 50 22.35 1.79 -6.88
C LEU A 50 21.46 2.29 -5.72
N ASN A 51 21.67 1.77 -4.51
CA ASN A 51 20.91 2.11 -3.31
C ASN A 51 21.02 3.61 -2.94
N LYS A 52 22.22 4.19 -3.00
CA LYS A 52 22.49 5.60 -2.68
C LYS A 52 22.37 6.53 -3.89
N ARG A 53 22.10 5.99 -5.08
CA ARG A 53 22.04 6.69 -6.38
C ARG A 53 23.26 7.57 -6.68
N SER A 54 24.42 7.29 -6.07
CA SER A 54 25.62 8.12 -6.19
C SER A 54 26.89 7.35 -5.85
N LEU A 55 27.84 7.36 -6.79
CA LEU A 55 29.16 6.76 -6.60
C LEU A 55 29.95 7.44 -5.48
N PHE A 56 29.91 8.78 -5.41
CA PHE A 56 30.65 9.52 -4.39
C PHE A 56 30.08 9.31 -2.99
N LYS A 57 28.75 9.27 -2.84
CA LYS A 57 28.11 8.94 -1.56
C LYS A 57 28.48 7.52 -1.12
N CYS A 58 28.46 6.54 -2.03
CA CYS A 58 28.90 5.17 -1.74
C CYS A 58 30.36 5.12 -1.28
N LEU A 59 31.30 5.72 -2.01
CA LEU A 59 32.71 5.71 -1.64
C LEU A 59 32.96 6.43 -0.31
N GLY A 60 32.24 7.53 -0.04
CA GLY A 60 32.27 8.23 1.24
C GLY A 60 31.84 7.33 2.39
N SER A 61 30.66 6.69 2.29
CA SER A 61 30.16 5.77 3.31
C SER A 61 31.06 4.57 3.54
N ILE A 62 31.75 4.03 2.52
CA ILE A 62 32.71 2.93 2.73
C ILE A 62 33.89 3.37 3.60
N VAL A 63 34.31 4.64 3.49
CA VAL A 63 35.41 5.18 4.28
C VAL A 63 34.98 5.49 5.72
N VAL A 64 33.77 6.02 5.89
CA VAL A 64 33.21 6.39 7.21
C VAL A 64 32.73 5.14 7.96
N ASP A 65 31.96 4.29 7.30
CA ASP A 65 31.23 3.14 7.88
C ASP A 65 31.76 1.80 7.32
N PHE A 66 33.10 1.67 7.28
CA PHE A 66 33.76 0.46 6.81
C PHE A 66 33.26 -0.83 7.49
N PRO A 67 32.96 -0.86 8.81
CA PRO A 67 32.41 -2.06 9.45
C PRO A 67 31.07 -2.51 8.87
N THR A 68 30.15 -1.59 8.59
CA THR A 68 28.85 -1.88 7.95
C THR A 68 29.04 -2.44 6.55
N PHE A 69 29.97 -1.88 5.77
CA PHE A 69 30.35 -2.45 4.47
C PHE A 69 30.85 -3.91 4.59
N MET A 70 31.60 -4.22 5.64
CA MET A 70 32.10 -5.58 5.89
C MET A 70 30.99 -6.57 6.26
N VAL A 71 29.97 -6.13 7.01
CA VAL A 71 28.78 -6.97 7.31
C VAL A 71 28.10 -7.38 6.00
N ASN A 72 27.77 -6.41 5.14
CA ASN A 72 27.17 -6.65 3.83
C ASN A 72 28.07 -7.56 2.95
N TYR A 73 29.39 -7.31 2.94
CA TYR A 73 30.34 -8.17 2.23
C TYR A 73 30.28 -9.63 2.68
N PHE A 74 30.20 -9.91 3.99
CA PHE A 74 30.16 -11.28 4.50
C PHE A 74 28.87 -12.01 4.13
N ILE A 75 27.74 -11.30 4.00
CA ILE A 75 26.47 -11.85 3.52
C ILE A 75 26.59 -12.26 2.04
N VAL A 76 27.10 -11.38 1.19
CA VAL A 76 27.35 -11.72 -0.22
C VAL A 76 28.38 -12.84 -0.34
N LEU A 77 29.43 -12.84 0.49
CA LEU A 77 30.46 -13.89 0.49
C LEU A 77 29.87 -15.25 0.90
N PHE A 78 28.98 -15.29 1.89
CA PHE A 78 28.32 -16.51 2.31
C PHE A 78 27.44 -17.09 1.20
N THR A 79 26.58 -16.29 0.57
CA THR A 79 25.77 -16.74 -0.58
C THR A 79 26.66 -17.20 -1.75
N MET A 80 27.77 -16.50 -2.00
CA MET A 80 28.79 -16.89 -2.99
C MET A 80 29.46 -18.24 -2.66
N SER A 81 29.56 -18.60 -1.37
CA SER A 81 30.22 -19.84 -0.91
C SER A 81 29.57 -21.12 -1.43
N ILE A 82 28.27 -21.08 -1.77
CA ILE A 82 27.54 -22.22 -2.36
C ILE A 82 28.19 -22.67 -3.68
N VAL A 83 28.79 -21.74 -4.43
CA VAL A 83 29.51 -22.01 -5.68
C VAL A 83 30.68 -22.98 -5.48
N LEU A 84 31.21 -23.15 -4.26
CA LEU A 84 32.25 -24.12 -3.98
C LEU A 84 31.81 -25.57 -4.29
N LEU A 85 30.50 -25.86 -4.27
CA LEU A 85 29.93 -27.16 -4.64
C LEU A 85 29.84 -27.38 -6.16
N MET A 86 30.12 -26.36 -6.98
CA MET A 86 30.02 -26.41 -8.43
C MET A 86 31.35 -26.76 -9.10
N SER A 87 31.28 -27.49 -10.22
CA SER A 87 32.49 -27.82 -11.02
C SER A 87 32.94 -26.63 -11.86
N LYS A 88 32.00 -25.77 -12.28
CA LYS A 88 32.25 -24.54 -13.07
C LYS A 88 32.04 -23.30 -12.19
N ARG A 89 32.96 -23.12 -11.24
CA ARG A 89 32.84 -22.09 -10.19
C ARG A 89 32.75 -20.66 -10.74
N LEU A 90 33.49 -20.31 -11.79
CA LEU A 90 33.40 -18.96 -12.37
C LEU A 90 32.00 -18.63 -12.92
N ALA A 91 31.32 -19.61 -13.54
CA ALA A 91 29.95 -19.43 -13.99
C ALA A 91 28.98 -19.26 -12.81
N GLY A 92 29.19 -20.03 -11.73
CA GLY A 92 28.43 -19.86 -10.48
C GLY A 92 28.65 -18.49 -9.83
N ILE A 93 29.88 -17.98 -9.81
CA ILE A 93 30.20 -16.64 -9.29
C ILE A 93 29.42 -15.58 -10.07
N VAL A 94 29.45 -15.63 -11.41
CA VAL A 94 28.70 -14.68 -12.25
C VAL A 94 27.19 -14.79 -12.01
N ALA A 95 26.66 -16.01 -11.89
CA ALA A 95 25.24 -16.21 -11.64
C ALA A 95 24.79 -15.62 -10.29
N VAL A 96 25.52 -15.90 -9.20
CA VAL A 96 25.20 -15.34 -7.88
C VAL A 96 25.37 -13.82 -7.86
N SER A 97 26.40 -13.29 -8.50
CA SER A 97 26.58 -11.84 -8.68
C SER A 97 25.41 -11.20 -9.44
N ALA A 98 24.92 -11.85 -10.51
CA ALA A 98 23.81 -11.35 -11.31
C ALA A 98 22.50 -11.30 -10.51
N VAL A 99 22.24 -12.30 -9.65
CA VAL A 99 21.08 -12.28 -8.74
C VAL A 99 21.15 -11.08 -7.81
N TRP A 100 22.26 -10.90 -7.09
CA TRP A 100 22.44 -9.78 -6.16
C TRP A 100 22.35 -8.40 -6.84
N ILE A 101 22.98 -8.23 -8.00
CA ILE A 101 22.87 -6.99 -8.79
C ILE A 101 21.43 -6.79 -9.27
N GLY A 102 20.75 -7.86 -9.70
CA GLY A 102 19.33 -7.80 -10.08
C GLY A 102 18.43 -7.32 -8.94
N LEU A 103 18.64 -7.81 -7.72
CA LEU A 103 17.93 -7.32 -6.52
C LEU A 103 18.23 -5.83 -6.26
N GLY A 104 19.49 -5.40 -6.40
CA GLY A 104 19.86 -3.99 -6.27
C GLY A 104 19.26 -3.09 -7.37
N ILE A 105 19.13 -3.59 -8.60
CA ILE A 105 18.43 -2.90 -9.69
C ILE A 105 16.94 -2.80 -9.40
N ALA A 106 16.31 -3.89 -8.93
CA ALA A 106 14.90 -3.89 -8.54
C ALA A 106 14.63 -2.83 -7.47
N ASN A 107 15.50 -2.75 -6.46
CA ASN A 107 15.45 -1.69 -5.44
C ASN A 107 15.58 -0.28 -6.04
N PHE A 108 16.54 -0.05 -6.94
CA PHE A 108 16.71 1.24 -7.59
C PHE A 108 15.47 1.66 -8.41
N ILE A 109 14.87 0.71 -9.13
CA ILE A 109 13.66 0.94 -9.92
C ILE A 109 12.49 1.24 -8.97
N LEU A 110 12.22 0.39 -7.97
CA LEU A 110 11.08 0.57 -7.06
C LEU A 110 11.19 1.86 -6.24
N LYS A 111 12.40 2.20 -5.75
CA LYS A 111 12.64 3.48 -5.06
C LYS A 111 12.46 4.72 -5.95
N SER A 112 12.24 4.55 -7.26
CA SER A 112 11.90 5.66 -8.16
C SER A 112 10.39 5.88 -8.26
N PHE A 113 9.59 4.95 -7.73
CA PHE A 113 8.14 4.93 -7.81
C PHE A 113 7.44 5.01 -6.45
N ARG A 114 8.12 4.60 -5.39
CA ARG A 114 7.64 4.65 -4.00
C ARG A 114 8.83 4.78 -3.04
N GLU A 115 8.59 5.23 -1.82
CA GLU A 115 9.64 5.39 -0.82
C GLU A 115 10.17 4.07 -0.26
N THR A 116 9.31 3.06 -0.13
CA THR A 116 9.69 1.78 0.48
C THR A 116 10.71 0.99 -0.36
N PRO A 117 11.89 0.66 0.21
CA PRO A 117 12.87 -0.19 -0.44
C PRO A 117 12.33 -1.56 -0.82
N PHE A 118 13.00 -2.22 -1.76
CA PHE A 118 12.64 -3.58 -2.16
C PHE A 118 12.98 -4.59 -1.07
N SER A 119 11.97 -5.34 -0.62
CA SER A 119 12.11 -6.37 0.43
C SER A 119 11.65 -7.75 -0.04
N PHE A 120 11.83 -8.77 0.80
CA PHE A 120 11.36 -10.12 0.49
C PHE A 120 9.82 -10.21 0.35
N SER A 121 9.09 -9.36 1.08
CA SER A 121 7.63 -9.30 0.98
C SER A 121 7.16 -8.95 -0.43
N ASP A 122 7.88 -8.09 -1.16
CA ASP A 122 7.58 -7.79 -2.56
C ASP A 122 7.73 -9.02 -3.47
N ILE A 123 8.67 -9.91 -3.18
CA ILE A 123 8.85 -11.17 -3.92
C ILE A 123 7.68 -12.12 -3.64
N ARG A 124 7.27 -12.24 -2.38
CA ARG A 124 6.10 -13.06 -1.98
C ARG A 124 4.82 -12.56 -2.63
N LEU A 125 4.72 -11.25 -2.87
CA LEU A 125 3.55 -10.55 -3.41
C LEU A 125 3.68 -10.19 -4.88
N ALA A 126 4.63 -10.77 -5.61
CA ALA A 126 4.91 -10.38 -7.00
C ALA A 126 3.65 -10.44 -7.89
N GLY A 127 2.70 -11.33 -7.60
CA GLY A 127 1.40 -11.37 -8.28
C GLY A 127 0.60 -10.06 -8.15
N SER A 128 0.51 -9.50 -6.94
CA SER A 128 -0.22 -8.26 -6.67
C SER A 128 0.51 -7.01 -7.21
N VAL A 129 1.83 -7.06 -7.34
CA VAL A 129 2.64 -5.98 -7.93
C VAL A 129 2.42 -5.91 -9.45
N MET A 130 2.20 -7.04 -10.12
CA MET A 130 1.87 -7.07 -11.54
C MET A 130 0.55 -6.35 -11.85
N ASP A 131 -0.42 -6.36 -10.94
CA ASP A 131 -1.73 -5.70 -11.12
C ASP A 131 -1.63 -4.16 -11.19
N ILE A 132 -0.54 -3.58 -10.68
CA ILE A 132 -0.32 -2.12 -10.65
C ILE A 132 0.89 -1.71 -11.50
N ILE A 133 1.56 -2.64 -12.17
CA ILE A 133 2.80 -2.36 -12.90
C ILE A 133 2.62 -1.31 -14.00
N ASP A 134 1.44 -1.27 -14.62
CA ASP A 134 1.09 -0.31 -15.67
C ASP A 134 0.97 1.13 -15.15
N LYS A 135 0.84 1.33 -13.82
CA LYS A 135 0.95 2.67 -13.21
C LYS A 135 2.39 3.17 -13.15
N TYR A 136 3.36 2.26 -13.17
CA TYR A 136 4.77 2.57 -12.93
C TYR A 136 5.63 2.43 -14.18
N LEU A 137 5.34 1.47 -15.04
CA LEU A 137 6.13 1.18 -16.22
C LEU A 137 5.24 1.17 -17.46
N ASN A 138 5.62 1.96 -18.46
CA ASN A 138 4.99 1.83 -19.77
C ASN A 138 5.34 0.44 -20.38
N PRO A 139 4.49 -0.08 -21.29
CA PRO A 139 4.68 -1.43 -21.86
C PRO A 139 6.04 -1.63 -22.55
N PHE A 140 6.57 -0.57 -23.16
CA PHE A 140 7.88 -0.59 -23.82
C PHE A 140 9.04 -0.80 -22.82
N SER A 141 9.00 -0.09 -21.69
CA SER A 141 9.98 -0.25 -20.61
C SER A 141 9.93 -1.65 -20.02
N LEU A 142 8.73 -2.20 -19.84
CA LEU A 142 8.53 -3.58 -19.38
C LEU A 142 9.12 -4.58 -20.38
N MET A 143 8.87 -4.41 -21.68
CA MET A 143 9.45 -5.25 -22.74
C MET A 143 10.98 -5.21 -22.73
N LEU A 144 11.58 -4.02 -22.58
CA LEU A 144 13.03 -3.86 -22.48
C LEU A 144 13.61 -4.58 -21.26
N ILE A 145 12.95 -4.47 -20.10
CA ILE A 145 13.34 -5.17 -18.87
C ILE A 145 13.32 -6.70 -19.09
N ILE A 146 12.25 -7.23 -19.66
CA ILE A 146 12.12 -8.66 -19.97
C ILE A 146 13.22 -9.10 -20.96
N ALA A 147 13.48 -8.32 -22.01
CA ALA A 147 14.54 -8.61 -22.97
C ALA A 147 15.93 -8.63 -22.33
N MET A 148 16.22 -7.67 -21.44
CA MET A 148 17.48 -7.63 -20.68
C MET A 148 17.65 -8.86 -19.77
N ILE A 149 16.58 -9.29 -19.09
CA ILE A 149 16.58 -10.49 -18.26
C ILE A 149 16.87 -11.73 -19.12
N CYS A 150 16.19 -11.88 -20.26
CA CYS A 150 16.42 -12.98 -21.19
C CYS A 150 17.86 -13.01 -21.73
N LEU A 151 18.41 -11.85 -22.10
CA LEU A 151 19.81 -11.72 -22.54
C LEU A 151 20.79 -12.07 -21.43
N ALA A 152 20.53 -11.64 -20.19
CA ALA A 152 21.36 -11.98 -19.03
C ALA A 152 21.36 -13.50 -18.76
N ILE A 153 20.19 -14.15 -18.81
CA ILE A 153 20.06 -15.60 -18.68
C ILE A 153 20.84 -16.32 -19.80
N LEU A 154 20.68 -15.88 -21.04
CA LEU A 154 21.40 -16.45 -22.18
C LEU A 154 22.92 -16.29 -22.02
N ALA A 155 23.39 -15.12 -21.57
CA ALA A 155 24.80 -14.87 -21.31
C ALA A 155 25.34 -15.81 -20.21
N ILE A 156 24.59 -16.03 -19.13
CA ILE A 156 24.94 -16.99 -18.06
C ILE A 156 25.01 -18.41 -18.61
N ILE A 157 24.07 -18.83 -19.47
CA ILE A 157 24.07 -20.16 -20.11
C ILE A 157 25.30 -20.34 -21.01
N VAL A 158 25.58 -19.35 -21.87
CA VAL A 158 26.74 -19.37 -22.78
C VAL A 158 28.05 -19.39 -21.98
N LEU A 159 28.15 -18.58 -20.92
CA LEU A 159 29.27 -18.59 -19.99
C LEU A 159 29.41 -19.95 -19.32
N TYR A 160 28.32 -20.53 -18.83
CA TYR A 160 28.33 -21.85 -18.23
C TYR A 160 28.87 -22.89 -19.21
N ILE A 161 28.50 -22.86 -20.49
CA ILE A 161 29.02 -23.77 -21.52
C ILE A 161 30.52 -23.57 -21.72
N LYS A 162 30.98 -22.33 -21.92
CA LYS A 162 32.35 -21.98 -22.30
C LYS A 162 33.37 -22.03 -21.15
N VAL A 163 32.94 -21.80 -19.91
CA VAL A 163 33.85 -21.68 -18.76
C VAL A 163 34.52 -23.02 -18.40
N PRO A 164 35.85 -23.04 -18.17
CA PRO A 164 36.56 -24.25 -17.79
C PRO A 164 36.17 -24.73 -16.38
N ARG A 165 36.26 -26.04 -16.17
CA ARG A 165 36.02 -26.65 -14.85
C ARG A 165 37.16 -26.31 -13.88
N TYR A 166 36.81 -25.97 -12.65
CA TYR A 166 37.76 -25.73 -11.55
C TYR A 166 38.50 -27.00 -11.15
N ASP A 167 37.76 -28.11 -10.98
CA ASP A 167 38.31 -29.44 -10.72
C ASP A 167 37.47 -30.53 -11.41
N LYS A 168 38.09 -31.66 -11.77
CA LYS A 168 37.39 -32.82 -12.36
C LYS A 168 36.52 -33.56 -11.35
N LYS A 169 36.90 -33.53 -10.06
CA LYS A 169 36.14 -34.11 -8.94
C LYS A 169 36.14 -33.11 -7.79
N ILE A 170 34.93 -32.81 -7.30
CA ILE A 170 34.70 -31.89 -6.20
C ILE A 170 34.81 -32.69 -4.90
N ASN A 171 35.44 -32.11 -3.86
CA ASN A 171 35.43 -32.69 -2.53
C ASN A 171 34.31 -32.01 -1.70
N PRO A 172 33.10 -32.60 -1.62
CA PRO A 172 31.97 -31.97 -0.96
C PRO A 172 32.24 -31.73 0.52
N PHE A 173 32.85 -32.69 1.23
CA PHE A 173 33.14 -32.56 2.67
C PHE A 173 33.99 -31.33 2.98
N ARG A 174 35.09 -31.12 2.24
CA ARG A 174 35.94 -29.94 2.44
C ARG A 174 35.19 -28.64 2.11
N ASN A 175 34.40 -28.63 1.04
CA ASN A 175 33.69 -27.42 0.63
C ASN A 175 32.54 -27.08 1.59
N ILE A 176 31.83 -28.08 2.12
CA ILE A 176 30.80 -27.89 3.15
C ILE A 176 31.41 -27.28 4.42
N ILE A 177 32.61 -27.70 4.83
CA ILE A 177 33.32 -27.07 5.94
C ILE A 177 33.60 -25.58 5.64
N PHE A 178 34.03 -25.23 4.42
CA PHE A 178 34.23 -23.83 4.05
C PHE A 178 32.93 -23.02 4.05
N ILE A 179 31.83 -23.60 3.54
CA ILE A 179 30.50 -22.97 3.57
C ILE A 179 30.05 -22.74 5.02
N ALA A 180 30.21 -23.73 5.90
CA ALA A 180 29.88 -23.61 7.32
C ALA A 180 30.73 -22.54 8.02
N ILE A 181 32.03 -22.44 7.69
CA ILE A 181 32.88 -21.37 8.20
C ILE A 181 32.41 -20.00 7.69
N SER A 182 32.09 -19.88 6.40
CA SER A 182 31.54 -18.64 5.83
C SER A 182 30.22 -18.25 6.50
N PHE A 183 29.35 -19.21 6.81
CA PHE A 183 28.12 -18.99 7.56
C PHE A 183 28.40 -18.46 8.96
N LEU A 184 29.29 -19.11 9.73
CA LEU A 184 29.66 -18.66 11.07
C LEU A 184 30.31 -17.27 11.07
N VAL A 185 31.09 -16.94 10.03
CA VAL A 185 31.66 -15.60 9.87
C VAL A 185 30.59 -14.57 9.55
N MET A 186 29.62 -14.90 8.70
CA MET A 186 28.49 -14.01 8.40
C MET A 186 27.65 -13.75 9.66
N VAL A 187 27.21 -14.79 10.37
CA VAL A 187 26.44 -14.65 11.62
C VAL A 187 27.26 -13.89 12.67
N GLY A 188 28.53 -14.22 12.82
CA GLY A 188 29.43 -13.49 13.73
C GLY A 188 29.59 -12.01 13.35
N ALA A 189 29.62 -11.68 12.06
CA ALA A 189 29.69 -10.30 11.60
C ALA A 189 28.39 -9.53 11.85
N MET A 190 27.22 -10.16 11.65
CA MET A 190 25.90 -9.56 11.92
C MET A 190 25.75 -9.27 13.43
N ASN A 191 25.95 -10.27 14.29
CA ASN A 191 25.85 -10.11 15.74
C ASN A 191 26.84 -9.07 16.30
N VAL A 192 28.06 -9.00 15.73
CA VAL A 192 29.04 -7.96 16.09
C VAL A 192 28.56 -6.60 15.60
N GLY A 193 28.05 -6.53 14.37
CA GLY A 193 27.49 -5.30 13.80
C GLY A 193 26.37 -4.72 14.65
N GLU A 194 25.42 -5.56 15.07
CA GLU A 194 24.30 -5.17 15.96
C GLU A 194 24.81 -4.68 17.31
N LYS A 195 25.69 -5.46 17.95
CA LYS A 195 26.24 -5.10 19.26
C LYS A 195 26.98 -3.76 19.27
N PHE A 196 27.64 -3.40 18.18
CA PHE A 196 28.38 -2.16 18.05
C PHE A 196 27.58 -1.04 17.35
N GLY A 197 26.31 -1.27 17.01
CA GLY A 197 25.44 -0.30 16.34
C GLY A 197 25.84 0.02 14.89
N TRP A 198 26.58 -0.87 14.23
CA TRP A 198 26.91 -0.72 12.79
C TRP A 198 25.73 -1.07 11.89
N VAL A 199 24.85 -1.92 12.40
CA VAL A 199 23.56 -2.32 11.81
C VAL A 199 22.55 -2.50 12.94
N SER A 200 21.26 -2.39 12.64
CA SER A 200 20.15 -2.65 13.59
C SER A 200 19.29 -3.80 13.08
N GLU A 201 18.64 -4.55 13.96
CA GLU A 201 17.63 -5.53 13.53
C GLU A 201 16.24 -4.91 13.38
N ARG A 202 16.00 -3.73 13.96
CA ARG A 202 14.75 -2.97 13.88
C ARG A 202 14.92 -1.80 12.92
N PHE A 203 13.97 -1.64 11.99
CA PHE A 203 13.98 -0.59 10.97
C PHE A 203 12.73 0.29 11.09
N PRO A 204 12.70 1.25 12.04
CA PRO A 204 11.59 2.21 12.12
C PRO A 204 11.37 2.94 10.79
N ASN A 205 12.47 3.29 10.11
CA ASN A 205 12.41 3.79 8.74
C ASN A 205 13.26 2.92 7.82
N MET A 206 12.62 2.20 6.91
CA MET A 206 13.30 1.36 5.92
C MET A 206 14.20 2.19 5.00
N THR A 207 13.77 3.38 4.56
CA THR A 207 14.57 4.23 3.67
C THR A 207 15.88 4.66 4.33
N ILE A 208 15.82 5.07 5.60
CA ILE A 208 17.00 5.41 6.42
C ILE A 208 17.83 4.15 6.68
N ALA A 209 17.22 3.07 7.14
CA ALA A 209 17.91 1.80 7.42
C ALA A 209 18.68 1.28 6.20
N TYR A 210 18.10 1.33 5.00
CA TYR A 210 18.82 0.94 3.78
C TYR A 210 19.94 1.93 3.43
N LYS A 211 19.78 3.24 3.67
CA LYS A 211 20.84 4.24 3.47
C LYS A 211 22.03 4.03 4.44
N GLU A 212 21.75 3.64 5.70
CA GLU A 212 22.74 3.47 6.76
C GLU A 212 23.37 2.08 6.78
N TYR A 213 22.55 1.02 6.81
CA TYR A 213 22.99 -0.37 7.01
C TYR A 213 23.29 -1.10 5.71
N GLY A 214 22.91 -0.53 4.58
CA GLY A 214 23.15 -1.08 3.25
C GLY A 214 22.08 -2.09 2.80
N PHE A 215 21.89 -2.16 1.48
CA PHE A 215 20.81 -2.95 0.87
C PHE A 215 20.93 -4.45 1.18
N VAL A 216 22.15 -5.00 1.15
CA VAL A 216 22.35 -6.45 1.30
C VAL A 216 21.93 -6.92 2.69
N TYR A 217 22.33 -6.21 3.74
CA TYR A 217 21.95 -6.53 5.12
C TYR A 217 20.43 -6.39 5.30
N CYS A 218 19.84 -5.26 4.91
CA CYS A 218 18.41 -5.04 5.11
C CYS A 218 17.54 -6.02 4.32
N PHE A 219 17.89 -6.31 3.07
CA PHE A 219 17.19 -7.31 2.27
C PHE A 219 17.33 -8.70 2.90
N ALA A 220 18.53 -9.10 3.33
CA ALA A 220 18.74 -10.38 4.01
C ALA A 220 17.94 -10.48 5.31
N ASN A 221 17.84 -9.39 6.07
CA ASN A 221 17.02 -9.35 7.28
C ASN A 221 15.54 -9.58 6.96
N SER A 222 15.01 -8.92 5.92
CA SER A 222 13.61 -9.11 5.47
C SER A 222 13.29 -10.53 4.97
N VAL A 223 14.30 -11.32 4.57
CA VAL A 223 14.12 -12.72 4.17
C VAL A 223 14.00 -13.64 5.39
N VAL A 224 14.71 -13.32 6.47
CA VAL A 224 14.85 -14.20 7.64
C VAL A 224 13.85 -13.84 8.74
N LYS A 225 13.55 -12.55 8.90
CA LYS A 225 12.62 -12.03 9.91
C LYS A 225 11.30 -11.64 9.26
N VAL A 226 10.30 -12.50 9.42
CA VAL A 226 8.93 -12.31 8.94
C VAL A 226 7.98 -12.74 10.04
N GLY A 227 6.96 -11.92 10.30
CA GLY A 227 6.04 -12.04 11.41
C GLY A 227 6.68 -11.67 12.75
N VAL A 228 5.94 -11.92 13.82
CA VAL A 228 6.43 -11.76 15.19
C VAL A 228 7.26 -12.98 15.56
N GLU A 229 8.49 -12.75 16.05
CA GLU A 229 9.37 -13.84 16.49
C GLU A 229 8.83 -14.47 17.78
N LYS A 230 8.84 -15.80 17.86
CA LYS A 230 8.38 -16.53 19.06
C LYS A 230 9.17 -16.08 20.30
N PRO A 231 8.53 -15.46 21.31
CA PRO A 231 9.25 -15.07 22.53
C PRO A 231 9.74 -16.28 23.32
N ASP A 232 10.93 -16.18 23.92
CA ASP A 232 11.50 -17.26 24.77
C ASP A 232 10.59 -17.60 25.97
N VAL A 233 9.82 -16.62 26.44
CA VAL A 233 8.90 -16.74 27.57
C VAL A 233 7.51 -17.30 27.19
N TYR A 234 7.25 -17.49 25.89
CA TYR A 234 5.96 -17.96 25.40
C TYR A 234 5.61 -19.33 25.95
N SER A 235 4.55 -19.39 26.75
CA SER A 235 4.04 -20.60 27.40
C SER A 235 2.55 -20.46 27.70
N LYS A 236 1.83 -21.58 27.69
CA LYS A 236 0.39 -21.59 28.01
C LYS A 236 0.11 -20.96 29.37
N GLU A 237 0.95 -21.26 30.36
CA GLU A 237 0.80 -20.77 31.72
C GLU A 237 0.90 -19.22 31.80
N LEU A 238 1.80 -18.61 31.04
CA LEU A 238 1.94 -17.15 30.98
C LEU A 238 0.72 -16.49 30.34
N LEU A 239 0.22 -17.05 29.22
CA LEU A 239 -0.96 -16.51 28.54
C LEU A 239 -2.22 -16.67 29.41
N GLU A 240 -2.38 -17.81 30.09
CA GLU A 240 -3.47 -18.02 31.05
C GLU A 240 -3.40 -17.04 32.24
N GLU A 241 -2.20 -16.68 32.71
CA GLU A 241 -2.01 -15.66 33.75
C GLU A 241 -2.47 -14.28 33.28
N ILE A 242 -2.04 -13.86 32.08
CA ILE A 242 -2.43 -12.58 31.49
C ILE A 242 -3.96 -12.52 31.30
N VAL A 243 -4.54 -13.54 30.69
CA VAL A 243 -6.00 -13.63 30.44
C VAL A 243 -6.78 -13.67 31.76
N SER A 244 -6.29 -14.40 32.76
CA SER A 244 -6.92 -14.42 34.08
C SER A 244 -6.93 -13.04 34.73
N ARG A 245 -5.86 -12.24 34.57
CA ARG A 245 -5.81 -10.87 35.08
C ARG A 245 -6.80 -9.98 34.34
N ILE A 246 -6.78 -10.02 33.00
CA ILE A 246 -7.71 -9.32 32.10
C ILE A 246 -9.18 -9.58 32.49
N HIS A 247 -9.54 -10.82 32.80
CA HIS A 247 -10.92 -11.14 33.22
C HIS A 247 -11.26 -10.72 34.65
N SER A 248 -10.28 -10.57 35.53
CA SER A 248 -10.51 -10.33 36.95
C SER A 248 -10.46 -8.86 37.36
N GLU A 249 -9.73 -8.03 36.61
CA GLU A 249 -9.58 -6.61 36.89
C GLU A 249 -10.66 -5.80 36.17
N GLU A 250 -11.37 -4.97 36.92
CA GLU A 250 -12.33 -3.99 36.38
C GLU A 250 -11.55 -2.74 35.99
N THR A 251 -11.54 -2.41 34.70
CA THR A 251 -10.90 -1.18 34.17
C THR A 251 -11.90 -0.06 33.93
N VAL A 252 -13.19 -0.40 33.82
CA VAL A 252 -14.29 0.50 33.48
C VAL A 252 -15.56 0.15 34.27
N ASP A 253 -16.54 1.06 34.30
CA ASP A 253 -17.87 0.80 34.85
C ASP A 253 -18.82 0.36 33.73
N GLU A 254 -19.02 -0.95 33.55
CA GLU A 254 -19.89 -1.52 32.49
C GLU A 254 -21.33 -0.95 32.51
N GLY A 255 -21.80 -0.45 33.67
CA GLY A 255 -23.11 0.19 33.78
C GLY A 255 -23.17 1.62 33.23
N LYS A 256 -22.02 2.16 32.80
CA LYS A 256 -21.85 3.52 32.26
C LYS A 256 -21.20 3.51 30.88
N VAL A 257 -21.32 2.41 30.13
CA VAL A 257 -20.94 2.40 28.71
C VAL A 257 -21.65 3.55 28.00
N GLU A 258 -20.86 4.39 27.35
CA GLU A 258 -21.35 5.44 26.46
C GLU A 258 -21.18 4.95 25.02
N THR A 259 -22.21 5.14 24.20
CA THR A 259 -22.19 4.70 22.80
C THR A 259 -22.44 5.88 21.85
N PRO A 260 -21.54 6.87 21.75
CA PRO A 260 -21.62 7.90 20.69
C PRO A 260 -21.18 7.30 19.35
N ASN A 261 -21.43 7.99 18.23
CA ASN A 261 -20.73 7.69 16.98
C ASN A 261 -19.23 7.90 17.16
N ILE A 262 -18.41 7.00 16.61
CA ILE A 262 -16.95 7.03 16.74
C ILE A 262 -16.34 7.10 15.35
N ILE A 263 -15.69 8.22 15.03
CA ILE A 263 -15.02 8.42 13.75
C ILE A 263 -13.51 8.52 14.00
N PHE A 264 -12.73 7.62 13.40
CA PHE A 264 -11.29 7.75 13.29
C PHE A 264 -10.95 8.27 11.90
N LEU A 265 -10.39 9.47 11.81
CA LEU A 265 -9.95 10.11 10.58
C LEU A 265 -8.43 10.13 10.51
N GLN A 266 -7.89 9.22 9.71
CA GLN A 266 -6.47 9.17 9.38
C GLN A 266 -6.18 10.15 8.23
N LEU A 267 -5.43 11.20 8.52
CA LEU A 267 -5.06 12.25 7.58
C LEU A 267 -3.71 11.91 6.94
N GLU A 268 -3.72 11.63 5.63
CA GLU A 268 -2.55 11.16 4.89
C GLU A 268 -1.42 12.18 4.90
N SER A 269 -0.27 11.78 5.41
CA SER A 269 0.96 12.57 5.54
C SER A 269 0.79 13.89 6.30
N PHE A 270 -0.29 14.09 7.07
CA PHE A 270 -0.58 15.37 7.70
C PHE A 270 0.34 15.63 8.89
N PHE A 271 1.04 16.76 8.86
CA PHE A 271 1.77 17.28 10.02
C PHE A 271 1.74 18.80 10.04
N ASP A 272 1.87 19.39 11.23
CA ASP A 272 1.99 20.83 11.42
C ASP A 272 3.30 21.37 10.85
N VAL A 273 3.25 21.79 9.58
CA VAL A 273 4.40 22.26 8.80
C VAL A 273 5.03 23.55 9.35
N ASN A 274 4.33 24.28 10.24
CA ASN A 274 4.90 25.42 10.93
C ASN A 274 6.05 25.03 11.87
N LYS A 275 6.19 23.73 12.20
CA LYS A 275 7.29 23.20 13.03
C LYS A 275 8.59 22.93 12.25
N VAL A 276 8.62 23.18 10.95
CA VAL A 276 9.84 23.09 10.15
C VAL A 276 10.66 24.37 10.32
N LYS A 277 11.86 24.23 10.86
CA LYS A 277 12.80 25.34 11.05
C LYS A 277 13.21 25.91 9.69
N ASP A 278 13.43 27.22 9.67
CA ASP A 278 13.89 27.98 8.51
C ASP A 278 12.96 27.94 7.28
N LEU A 279 11.74 27.37 7.40
CA LEU A 279 10.66 27.52 6.43
C LEU A 279 9.79 28.71 6.83
N GLU A 280 9.76 29.73 5.99
CA GLU A 280 8.90 30.90 6.18
C GLU A 280 7.64 30.76 5.33
N LEU A 281 6.47 30.97 5.94
CA LEU A 281 5.17 30.92 5.27
C LEU A 281 4.51 32.30 5.27
N SER A 282 3.80 32.66 4.19
CA SER A 282 3.04 33.91 4.13
C SER A 282 1.89 33.97 5.14
N GLU A 283 1.34 32.80 5.50
CA GLU A 283 0.34 32.59 6.54
C GLU A 283 0.47 31.16 7.12
N GLU A 284 -0.16 30.92 8.27
CA GLU A 284 -0.15 29.61 8.94
C GLU A 284 -0.93 28.57 8.11
N ALA A 285 -0.36 27.37 7.95
CA ALA A 285 -0.97 26.32 7.13
C ALA A 285 -2.02 25.45 7.86
N THR A 286 -1.98 25.40 9.19
CA THR A 286 -2.84 24.54 10.03
C THR A 286 -3.58 25.30 11.15
N PRO A 287 -4.12 26.52 10.90
CA PRO A 287 -4.70 27.34 11.96
C PRO A 287 -5.91 26.68 12.65
N ILE A 288 -6.73 25.90 11.94
CA ILE A 288 -7.92 25.26 12.51
C ILE A 288 -7.49 24.11 13.42
N PHE A 289 -6.63 23.21 12.93
CA PHE A 289 -6.10 22.10 13.72
C PHE A 289 -5.36 22.61 14.97
N ASN A 290 -4.56 23.67 14.84
CA ASN A 290 -3.85 24.29 15.96
C ASN A 290 -4.77 24.98 16.97
N GLN A 291 -5.95 25.44 16.55
CA GLN A 291 -6.98 25.92 17.47
C GLN A 291 -7.67 24.76 18.18
N LEU A 292 -8.07 23.71 17.45
CA LEU A 292 -8.72 22.52 18.01
C LEU A 292 -7.84 21.81 19.05
N LYS A 293 -6.53 21.71 18.83
CA LYS A 293 -5.57 21.18 19.84
C LYS A 293 -5.61 21.91 21.19
N LYS A 294 -5.97 23.19 21.20
CA LYS A 294 -6.05 23.98 22.45
C LYS A 294 -7.38 23.78 23.18
N ASP A 295 -8.41 23.42 22.43
CA ASP A 295 -9.79 23.36 22.90
C ASP A 295 -10.23 21.93 23.25
N PHE A 296 -9.55 20.91 22.70
CA PHE A 296 -9.87 19.49 22.83
C PHE A 296 -8.66 18.64 23.21
N PRO A 297 -8.87 17.46 23.83
CA PRO A 297 -7.79 16.54 24.19
C PRO A 297 -6.88 16.23 23.00
N SER A 298 -5.58 16.40 23.19
CA SER A 298 -4.58 16.23 22.13
C SER A 298 -3.23 15.76 22.65
N GLY A 299 -2.29 15.46 21.74
CA GLY A 299 -0.92 15.11 22.08
C GLY A 299 -0.10 14.74 20.85
N TYR A 300 1.17 14.40 21.10
CA TYR A 300 1.99 13.73 20.09
C TYR A 300 1.61 12.27 19.97
N LEU A 301 1.67 11.77 18.74
CA LEU A 301 1.44 10.38 18.38
C LEU A 301 2.74 9.82 17.82
N THR A 302 3.37 8.87 18.51
CA THR A 302 4.54 8.18 17.98
C THR A 302 4.08 7.20 16.91
N VAL A 303 4.58 7.38 15.67
CA VAL A 303 4.31 6.50 14.54
C VAL A 303 5.62 6.05 13.91
N ASN A 304 5.85 4.74 13.91
CA ASN A 304 7.09 4.13 13.43
C ASN A 304 7.16 4.03 11.89
N ASN A 305 6.67 5.04 11.16
CA ASN A 305 6.81 5.16 9.71
C ASN A 305 7.02 6.62 9.28
N VAL A 306 7.70 6.84 8.15
CA VAL A 306 7.90 8.18 7.55
C VAL A 306 7.85 8.08 6.03
N GLY A 307 6.95 8.84 5.41
CA GLY A 307 6.77 8.90 3.96
C GLY A 307 6.21 7.61 3.33
N TYR A 308 5.73 6.68 4.15
CA TYR A 308 5.05 5.45 3.79
C TYR A 308 4.39 4.86 5.03
N GLY A 309 3.60 3.80 4.86
CA GLY A 309 3.17 2.99 6.00
C GLY A 309 1.75 3.28 6.48
N THR A 310 0.94 4.01 5.71
CA THR A 310 -0.50 4.25 5.95
C THR A 310 -1.23 3.00 6.49
N ALA A 311 -1.07 1.85 5.83
CA ALA A 311 -1.71 0.58 6.22
C ALA A 311 -1.12 -0.06 7.48
N ASN A 312 0.10 0.31 7.88
CA ASN A 312 0.68 -0.11 9.15
C ASN A 312 0.11 0.73 10.28
N THR A 313 0.00 2.05 10.10
CA THR A 313 -0.72 2.91 11.05
C THR A 313 -2.16 2.43 11.24
N GLU A 314 -2.86 2.06 10.15
CA GLU A 314 -4.19 1.44 10.24
C GLU A 314 -4.20 0.17 11.09
N PHE A 315 -3.24 -0.72 10.85
CA PHE A 315 -3.11 -1.95 11.61
C PHE A 315 -2.92 -1.67 13.11
N GLU A 316 -2.00 -0.79 13.47
CA GLU A 316 -1.71 -0.49 14.89
C GLU A 316 -2.91 0.14 15.60
N VAL A 317 -3.60 1.10 14.97
CA VAL A 317 -4.81 1.73 15.56
C VAL A 317 -5.94 0.71 15.70
N MET A 318 -6.24 -0.04 14.64
CA MET A 318 -7.40 -0.94 14.63
C MET A 318 -7.21 -2.16 15.53
N THR A 319 -5.98 -2.66 15.70
CA THR A 319 -5.72 -3.92 16.44
C THR A 319 -5.09 -3.71 17.80
N GLY A 320 -4.48 -2.54 18.04
CA GLY A 320 -3.67 -2.27 19.22
C GLY A 320 -2.35 -3.05 19.25
N MET A 321 -1.93 -3.68 18.15
CA MET A 321 -0.64 -4.38 18.09
C MET A 321 0.47 -3.40 17.69
N ASN A 322 1.68 -3.63 18.20
CA ASN A 322 2.88 -2.87 17.94
C ASN A 322 3.63 -3.42 16.73
N LEU A 323 3.79 -2.59 15.70
CA LEU A 323 4.49 -2.98 14.47
C LEU A 323 5.99 -3.25 14.70
N ASP A 324 6.62 -2.68 15.72
CA ASP A 324 8.05 -2.87 16.02
C ASP A 324 8.43 -4.32 16.32
N ASP A 325 7.45 -5.16 16.67
CA ASP A 325 7.63 -6.58 16.96
C ASP A 325 7.57 -7.46 15.70
N PHE A 326 7.17 -6.89 14.55
CA PHE A 326 7.11 -7.58 13.26
C PHE A 326 8.44 -7.55 12.50
N GLY A 327 8.49 -8.32 11.42
CA GLY A 327 9.61 -8.30 10.49
C GLY A 327 9.88 -6.88 9.96
N PRO A 328 11.15 -6.48 9.79
CA PRO A 328 11.45 -5.12 9.36
C PRO A 328 10.86 -4.80 7.97
N GLY A 329 10.04 -3.75 7.91
CA GLY A 329 9.36 -3.34 6.69
C GLY A 329 8.15 -4.20 6.31
N GLU A 330 7.64 -4.98 7.26
CA GLU A 330 6.47 -5.79 7.08
C GLU A 330 5.20 -4.95 6.99
N PHE A 331 4.23 -5.47 6.24
CA PHE A 331 2.88 -4.95 6.17
C PHE A 331 1.95 -6.10 6.55
N PRO A 332 1.42 -6.15 7.79
CA PRO A 332 0.54 -7.23 8.25
C PRO A 332 -0.65 -7.48 7.32
N TYR A 333 -1.17 -6.42 6.68
CA TYR A 333 -2.17 -6.47 5.61
C TYR A 333 -1.82 -7.44 4.47
N LYS A 334 -0.53 -7.58 4.20
CA LYS A 334 0.00 -8.40 3.10
C LYS A 334 0.54 -9.74 3.54
N THR A 335 0.96 -9.89 4.78
CA THR A 335 1.64 -11.10 5.25
C THR A 335 0.75 -12.04 6.03
N VAL A 336 -0.27 -11.52 6.75
CA VAL A 336 -1.14 -12.30 7.62
C VAL A 336 -2.64 -11.98 7.47
N LEU A 337 -3.03 -10.71 7.34
CA LEU A 337 -4.44 -10.29 7.41
C LEU A 337 -5.27 -10.48 6.13
N GLN A 338 -4.67 -10.93 5.02
CA GLN A 338 -5.45 -11.34 3.85
C GLN A 338 -6.18 -12.67 4.08
N ASP A 339 -5.56 -13.56 4.87
CA ASP A 339 -5.99 -14.94 5.03
C ASP A 339 -6.45 -15.28 6.46
N ASN A 340 -6.21 -14.40 7.44
CA ASN A 340 -6.53 -14.63 8.84
C ASN A 340 -7.32 -13.46 9.42
N THR A 341 -8.30 -13.78 10.27
CA THR A 341 -8.98 -12.81 11.13
C THR A 341 -8.10 -12.41 12.30
N CYS A 342 -8.27 -11.18 12.77
CA CYS A 342 -7.56 -10.64 13.92
C CYS A 342 -8.54 -9.87 14.79
N GLU A 343 -8.35 -9.91 16.11
CA GLU A 343 -9.04 -8.99 17.02
C GLU A 343 -8.82 -7.54 16.53
N SER A 344 -9.88 -6.74 16.59
CA SER A 344 -9.86 -5.35 16.18
C SER A 344 -10.92 -4.55 16.93
N MET A 345 -10.80 -3.22 16.87
CA MET A 345 -11.84 -2.29 17.32
C MET A 345 -13.20 -2.61 16.71
N SER A 346 -13.28 -2.95 15.42
CA SER A 346 -14.56 -3.28 14.78
C SER A 346 -15.22 -4.51 15.38
N PHE A 347 -14.46 -5.57 15.68
CA PHE A 347 -15.01 -6.74 16.36
C PHE A 347 -15.46 -6.41 17.78
N ILE A 348 -14.67 -5.62 18.51
CA ILE A 348 -14.99 -5.21 19.89
C ILE A 348 -16.26 -4.37 19.90
N LEU A 349 -16.31 -3.28 19.11
CA LEU A 349 -17.41 -2.32 19.11
C LEU A 349 -18.72 -2.94 18.61
N ARG A 350 -18.68 -3.95 17.72
CA ARG A 350 -19.87 -4.70 17.34
C ARG A 350 -20.59 -5.33 18.55
N ASP A 351 -19.84 -5.84 19.54
CA ASP A 351 -20.44 -6.43 20.75
C ASP A 351 -21.15 -5.38 21.62
N TYR A 352 -20.83 -4.09 21.42
CA TYR A 352 -21.49 -2.94 22.06
C TYR A 352 -22.62 -2.33 21.20
N GLY A 353 -22.98 -2.97 20.08
CA GLY A 353 -24.12 -2.59 19.24
C GLY A 353 -23.79 -1.67 18.07
N TYR A 354 -22.52 -1.42 17.78
CA TYR A 354 -22.11 -0.57 16.66
C TYR A 354 -22.24 -1.27 15.32
N VAL A 355 -22.60 -0.50 14.28
CA VAL A 355 -22.34 -0.86 12.88
C VAL A 355 -20.96 -0.32 12.49
N THR A 356 -20.18 -1.13 11.77
CA THR A 356 -18.76 -0.84 11.56
C THR A 356 -18.46 -0.56 10.08
N HIS A 357 -17.84 0.58 9.84
CA HIS A 357 -17.59 1.12 8.51
C HIS A 357 -16.11 1.46 8.31
N ALA A 358 -15.59 1.14 7.14
CA ALA A 358 -14.33 1.69 6.66
C ALA A 358 -14.60 2.57 5.44
N MET A 359 -13.80 3.62 5.26
CA MET A 359 -13.86 4.41 4.03
C MET A 359 -12.50 4.95 3.60
N HIS A 360 -12.33 5.16 2.31
CA HIS A 360 -11.14 5.77 1.74
C HIS A 360 -11.46 6.46 0.41
N ASN A 361 -11.09 7.72 0.24
CA ASN A 361 -11.24 8.48 -1.01
C ASN A 361 -10.23 8.07 -2.12
N ASN A 362 -9.78 6.81 -2.10
CA ASN A 362 -8.92 6.20 -3.11
C ASN A 362 -9.34 4.75 -3.36
N THR A 363 -8.65 4.07 -4.28
CA THR A 363 -9.04 2.75 -4.82
C THR A 363 -9.12 1.66 -3.75
N GLY A 364 -10.22 0.91 -3.72
CA GLY A 364 -10.51 -0.06 -2.65
C GLY A 364 -9.59 -1.30 -2.60
N THR A 365 -8.86 -1.57 -3.69
CA THR A 365 -7.94 -2.71 -3.74
C THR A 365 -6.52 -2.36 -3.29
N PHE A 366 -6.24 -1.08 -3.04
CA PHE A 366 -4.93 -0.66 -2.54
C PHE A 366 -4.68 -1.24 -1.15
N TYR A 367 -3.46 -1.73 -0.92
CA TYR A 367 -3.08 -2.57 0.24
C TYR A 367 -3.95 -3.81 0.49
N ALA A 368 -4.77 -4.25 -0.48
CA ALA A 368 -5.75 -5.31 -0.32
C ALA A 368 -6.80 -5.03 0.77
N ARG A 369 -7.15 -3.75 1.02
CA ARG A 369 -8.15 -3.34 2.01
C ARG A 369 -9.49 -4.06 1.84
N ASN A 370 -9.94 -4.28 0.61
CA ASN A 370 -11.15 -5.06 0.31
C ASN A 370 -11.12 -6.52 0.83
N LEU A 371 -9.92 -7.07 1.10
CA LEU A 371 -9.75 -8.39 1.71
C LEU A 371 -9.40 -8.31 3.19
N VAL A 372 -8.71 -7.26 3.63
CA VAL A 372 -8.27 -7.11 5.01
C VAL A 372 -9.40 -6.61 5.91
N PHE A 373 -10.19 -5.64 5.48
CA PHE A 373 -11.26 -5.06 6.31
C PHE A 373 -12.35 -6.07 6.67
N LYS A 374 -12.66 -7.04 5.81
CA LYS A 374 -13.52 -8.17 6.21
C LYS A 374 -12.93 -9.04 7.33
N ASN A 375 -11.60 -9.20 7.36
CA ASN A 375 -10.89 -9.99 8.35
C ASN A 375 -10.63 -9.21 9.65
N LEU A 376 -10.73 -7.88 9.59
CA LEU A 376 -10.79 -6.97 10.73
C LEU A 376 -12.23 -6.68 11.16
N GLY A 377 -13.23 -7.33 10.57
CA GLY A 377 -14.58 -7.31 11.07
C GLY A 377 -15.42 -6.10 10.70
N PHE A 378 -15.12 -5.37 9.63
CA PHE A 378 -15.98 -4.28 9.13
C PHE A 378 -17.24 -4.78 8.42
N ASP A 379 -18.38 -4.11 8.61
CA ASP A 379 -19.65 -4.40 7.92
C ASP A 379 -19.68 -3.80 6.51
N THR A 380 -19.17 -2.57 6.34
CA THR A 380 -19.04 -1.96 5.02
C THR A 380 -17.66 -1.36 4.74
N TYR A 381 -17.31 -1.27 3.46
CA TYR A 381 -16.13 -0.55 2.99
C TYR A 381 -16.43 0.32 1.76
N THR A 382 -16.41 1.64 1.95
CA THR A 382 -16.64 2.63 0.89
C THR A 382 -15.32 3.18 0.35
N SER A 383 -14.96 2.76 -0.86
CA SER A 383 -13.80 3.27 -1.60
C SER A 383 -14.21 4.26 -2.70
N ILE A 384 -13.25 4.91 -3.37
CA ILE A 384 -13.53 5.88 -4.45
C ILE A 384 -14.41 5.31 -5.58
N GLU A 385 -14.44 3.99 -5.73
CA GLU A 385 -15.31 3.32 -6.69
C GLU A 385 -16.81 3.51 -6.38
N TYR A 386 -17.15 3.96 -5.17
CA TYR A 386 -18.51 4.16 -4.66
C TYR A 386 -18.81 5.62 -4.29
N MET A 387 -17.95 6.56 -4.70
CA MET A 387 -18.05 7.99 -4.43
C MET A 387 -18.13 8.82 -5.73
N TYR A 388 -18.39 10.13 -5.62
CA TYR A 388 -18.52 11.06 -6.74
C TYR A 388 -17.55 12.27 -6.63
N PRO A 389 -16.24 12.05 -6.80
CA PRO A 389 -15.24 13.12 -6.70
C PRO A 389 -15.37 14.16 -7.83
N GLU A 390 -15.50 15.43 -7.44
CA GLU A 390 -15.53 16.59 -8.35
C GLU A 390 -14.19 17.32 -8.40
N GLU A 391 -13.44 17.33 -7.30
CA GLU A 391 -12.18 18.07 -7.18
C GLU A 391 -10.97 17.15 -7.01
N TYR A 392 -9.88 17.55 -7.67
CA TYR A 392 -8.60 16.86 -7.63
C TYR A 392 -7.46 17.86 -7.43
N THR A 393 -6.38 17.42 -6.82
CA THR A 393 -5.12 18.16 -6.74
C THR A 393 -4.44 18.24 -8.12
N PRO A 394 -3.45 19.11 -8.31
CA PRO A 394 -2.64 19.13 -9.54
C PRO A 394 -1.96 17.78 -9.87
N LEU A 395 -1.77 16.90 -8.88
CA LEU A 395 -1.24 15.55 -9.06
C LEU A 395 -2.34 14.47 -9.21
N ASN A 396 -3.59 14.89 -9.41
CA ASN A 396 -4.74 14.03 -9.64
C ASN A 396 -5.11 13.12 -8.44
N TRP A 397 -4.80 13.56 -7.22
CA TRP A 397 -5.36 12.99 -5.99
C TRP A 397 -6.73 13.61 -5.72
N VAL A 398 -7.67 12.82 -5.21
CA VAL A 398 -8.99 13.32 -4.81
C VAL A 398 -8.82 14.24 -3.61
N LYS A 399 -9.47 15.41 -3.61
CA LYS A 399 -9.45 16.30 -2.44
C LYS A 399 -10.27 15.71 -1.28
N ASP A 400 -9.83 15.96 -0.05
CA ASP A 400 -10.41 15.34 1.15
C ASP A 400 -11.80 15.90 1.50
N THR A 401 -12.19 17.06 0.96
CA THR A 401 -13.52 17.67 1.15
C THR A 401 -14.69 16.73 0.82
N ILE A 402 -14.51 15.79 -0.12
CA ILE A 402 -15.51 14.75 -0.43
C ILE A 402 -15.87 13.87 0.79
N LEU A 403 -14.93 13.70 1.73
CA LEU A 403 -15.13 12.85 2.89
C LEU A 403 -16.16 13.44 3.85
N THR A 404 -16.38 14.76 3.88
CA THR A 404 -17.41 15.36 4.74
C THR A 404 -18.78 14.78 4.41
N ASP A 405 -19.20 14.86 3.15
CA ASP A 405 -20.51 14.35 2.73
C ASP A 405 -20.59 12.82 2.84
N GLU A 406 -19.51 12.10 2.51
CA GLU A 406 -19.50 10.64 2.61
C GLU A 406 -19.50 10.15 4.08
N ILE A 407 -18.92 10.89 5.03
CA ILE A 407 -19.00 10.59 6.47
C ILE A 407 -20.44 10.79 6.95
N ILE A 408 -21.06 11.94 6.67
CA ILE A 408 -22.46 12.20 7.07
C ILE A 408 -23.39 11.15 6.46
N LYS A 409 -23.16 10.78 5.20
CA LYS A 409 -23.92 9.73 4.51
C LYS A 409 -23.80 8.35 5.16
N VAL A 410 -22.67 8.03 5.79
CA VAL A 410 -22.50 6.79 6.59
C VAL A 410 -23.33 6.89 7.86
N LEU A 411 -23.21 7.98 8.61
CA LEU A 411 -23.98 8.21 9.84
C LEU A 411 -25.50 8.16 9.60
N ASP A 412 -25.97 8.67 8.46
CA ASP A 412 -27.38 8.61 8.07
C ASP A 412 -27.85 7.24 7.55
N SER A 413 -26.94 6.27 7.37
CA SER A 413 -27.25 4.99 6.74
C SER A 413 -27.74 3.92 7.71
N THR A 414 -27.61 4.16 9.01
CA THR A 414 -27.91 3.22 10.10
C THR A 414 -28.87 3.87 11.12
N GLU A 415 -29.61 3.06 11.87
CA GLU A 415 -30.38 3.55 13.03
C GLU A 415 -29.59 3.42 14.35
N GLU A 416 -28.57 2.56 14.34
CA GLU A 416 -27.63 2.32 15.42
C GLU A 416 -26.38 3.21 15.30
N GLN A 417 -25.59 3.30 16.36
CA GLN A 417 -24.37 4.10 16.35
C GLN A 417 -23.28 3.47 15.48
N ASP A 418 -22.50 4.33 14.84
CA ASP A 418 -21.49 3.91 13.90
C ASP A 418 -20.08 4.02 14.46
N TYR A 419 -19.27 3.02 14.12
CA TYR A 419 -17.82 3.13 14.16
C TYR A 419 -17.31 3.26 12.72
N LEU A 420 -16.76 4.42 12.39
CA LEU A 420 -16.22 4.71 11.07
C LEU A 420 -14.70 4.93 11.13
N TYR A 421 -13.96 4.15 10.35
CA TYR A 421 -12.56 4.41 10.08
C TYR A 421 -12.38 5.02 8.69
N ALA A 422 -12.08 6.32 8.63
CA ALA A 422 -11.90 7.11 7.43
C ALA A 422 -10.43 7.40 7.14
N ILE A 423 -10.02 7.20 5.88
CA ILE A 423 -8.64 7.41 5.42
C ILE A 423 -8.64 8.44 4.29
N SER A 424 -7.93 9.53 4.51
CA SER A 424 -7.74 10.61 3.53
C SER A 424 -6.62 10.28 2.54
N VAL A 425 -6.48 11.04 1.44
CA VAL A 425 -5.43 10.79 0.44
C VAL A 425 -4.79 12.07 -0.12
N GLN A 426 -5.35 13.25 0.18
CA GLN A 426 -4.92 14.49 -0.47
C GLN A 426 -3.44 14.84 -0.25
N GLY A 427 -2.90 14.57 0.94
CA GLY A 427 -1.51 14.83 1.31
C GLY A 427 -0.47 13.88 0.69
N HIS A 428 -0.91 12.86 -0.06
CA HIS A 428 -0.06 11.77 -0.55
C HIS A 428 1.00 12.26 -1.56
N GLY A 429 2.25 11.83 -1.36
CA GLY A 429 3.37 12.10 -2.27
C GLY A 429 3.45 11.18 -3.51
N SER A 430 4.54 11.18 -4.28
CA SER A 430 5.71 12.06 -4.21
C SER A 430 5.39 13.49 -4.66
N TYR A 431 6.14 14.46 -4.13
CA TYR A 431 5.93 15.88 -4.38
C TYR A 431 6.69 16.38 -5.63
N PRO A 432 6.15 17.37 -6.36
CA PRO A 432 6.68 17.79 -7.64
C PRO A 432 8.00 18.56 -7.47
N THR A 433 8.95 18.33 -8.37
CA THR A 433 10.25 19.03 -8.38
C THR A 433 10.26 20.29 -9.27
N SER A 434 9.08 20.70 -9.73
CA SER A 434 8.82 21.88 -10.56
C SER A 434 7.50 22.49 -10.12
N SER A 435 7.29 23.80 -10.33
CA SER A 435 6.02 24.45 -10.01
C SER A 435 4.85 23.80 -10.78
N VAL A 436 3.79 23.46 -10.05
CA VAL A 436 2.51 22.96 -10.59
C VAL A 436 1.31 23.76 -10.10
N ILE A 437 1.54 24.77 -9.25
CA ILE A 437 0.51 25.65 -8.69
C ILE A 437 0.78 27.05 -9.24
N GLU A 438 -0.13 27.57 -10.07
CA GLU A 438 0.06 28.90 -10.67
C GLU A 438 -0.05 30.04 -9.65
N ASN A 439 -0.99 29.93 -8.70
CA ASN A 439 -1.26 30.94 -7.68
C ASN A 439 -1.42 30.26 -6.31
N PRO A 440 -0.31 29.93 -5.62
CA PRO A 440 -0.39 29.29 -4.32
C PRO A 440 -1.04 30.22 -3.28
N THR A 441 -1.94 29.67 -2.48
CA THR A 441 -2.59 30.37 -1.36
C THR A 441 -1.54 30.75 -0.31
N ILE A 442 -0.70 29.78 0.07
CA ILE A 442 0.45 30.01 0.93
C ILE A 442 1.72 30.09 0.09
N GLN A 443 2.40 31.22 0.15
CA GLN A 443 3.72 31.41 -0.43
C GLN A 443 4.78 31.00 0.59
N ILE A 444 5.87 30.39 0.10
CA ILE A 444 6.97 29.94 0.96
C ILE A 444 8.27 30.70 0.66
N SER A 445 9.13 30.84 1.67
CA SER A 445 10.53 31.29 1.55
C SER A 445 11.44 30.54 2.53
N GLY A 446 12.77 30.72 2.40
CA GLY A 446 13.77 30.13 3.31
C GLY A 446 14.49 28.88 2.78
N ILE A 447 13.98 28.23 1.73
CA ILE A 447 14.62 27.08 1.08
C ILE A 447 15.40 27.53 -0.16
N GLU A 448 16.72 27.31 -0.17
CA GLU A 448 17.58 27.70 -1.31
C GLU A 448 17.49 26.73 -2.51
N ASP A 449 17.27 25.44 -2.26
CA ASP A 449 17.15 24.43 -3.32
C ASP A 449 15.78 24.54 -4.00
N GLU A 450 15.78 24.88 -5.28
CA GLU A 450 14.56 25.16 -6.07
C GLU A 450 13.63 23.93 -6.15
N SER A 451 14.19 22.74 -6.34
CA SER A 451 13.41 21.50 -6.38
C SER A 451 12.71 21.26 -5.04
N ARG A 452 13.44 21.38 -3.93
CA ARG A 452 12.89 21.23 -2.59
C ARG A 452 11.85 22.32 -2.29
N ALA A 453 12.08 23.56 -2.72
CA ALA A 453 11.12 24.65 -2.57
C ALA A 453 9.78 24.31 -3.27
N TYR A 454 9.79 23.80 -4.51
CA TYR A 454 8.55 23.39 -5.18
C TYR A 454 7.81 22.25 -4.45
N GLN A 455 8.55 21.31 -3.85
CA GLN A 455 7.95 20.24 -3.06
C GLN A 455 7.23 20.78 -1.82
N PHE A 456 7.88 21.70 -1.09
CA PHE A 456 7.27 22.36 0.06
C PHE A 456 6.11 23.28 -0.33
N GLU A 457 6.22 24.03 -1.42
CA GLU A 457 5.14 24.92 -1.90
C GLU A 457 3.88 24.10 -2.18
N TYR A 458 4.03 22.99 -2.92
CA TYR A 458 2.92 22.08 -3.16
C TYR A 458 2.36 21.52 -1.86
N TYR A 459 3.22 20.94 -1.01
CA TYR A 459 2.81 20.25 0.21
C TYR A 459 2.10 21.18 1.20
N VAL A 460 2.66 22.37 1.47
CA VAL A 460 2.07 23.36 2.38
C VAL A 460 0.67 23.77 1.92
N ASN A 461 0.45 23.95 0.61
CA ASN A 461 -0.86 24.29 0.08
C ASN A 461 -1.86 23.12 0.18
N GLN A 462 -1.41 21.86 0.05
CA GLN A 462 -2.27 20.70 0.33
C GLN A 462 -2.65 20.63 1.82
N ILE A 463 -1.71 20.87 2.73
CA ILE A 463 -1.99 20.89 4.18
C ILE A 463 -2.98 22.00 4.54
N LYS A 464 -2.90 23.17 3.91
CA LYS A 464 -3.87 24.24 4.12
C LYS A 464 -5.29 23.85 3.71
N GLU A 465 -5.44 23.18 2.56
CA GLU A 465 -6.74 22.68 2.11
C GLU A 465 -7.27 21.54 3.01
N MET A 466 -6.39 20.66 3.50
CA MET A 466 -6.76 19.62 4.46
C MET A 466 -7.20 20.22 5.82
N ASP A 467 -6.56 21.30 6.27
CA ASP A 467 -6.97 22.05 7.47
C ASP A 467 -8.36 22.70 7.28
N ASP A 468 -8.66 23.23 6.09
CA ASP A 468 -10.00 23.74 5.76
C ASP A 468 -11.05 22.62 5.80
N PHE A 469 -10.74 21.44 5.24
CA PHE A 469 -11.60 20.25 5.33
C PHE A 469 -11.88 19.84 6.79
N ILE A 470 -10.89 19.89 7.68
CA ILE A 470 -11.10 19.62 9.12
C ILE A 470 -12.11 20.62 9.71
N GLY A 471 -12.03 21.89 9.31
CA GLY A 471 -13.00 22.91 9.71
C GLY A 471 -14.42 22.62 9.21
N GLU A 472 -14.56 22.23 7.94
CA GLU A 472 -15.85 21.88 7.34
C GLU A 472 -16.48 20.65 8.02
N LEU A 473 -15.69 19.60 8.24
CA LEU A 473 -16.16 18.37 8.89
C LEU A 473 -16.57 18.62 10.34
N THR A 474 -15.74 19.31 11.12
CA THR A 474 -16.09 19.61 12.53
C THR A 474 -17.31 20.52 12.64
N ALA A 475 -17.50 21.46 11.70
CA ALA A 475 -18.72 22.26 11.62
C ALA A 475 -19.94 21.40 11.32
N ALA A 476 -19.88 20.51 10.32
CA ALA A 476 -20.97 19.60 9.98
C ALA A 476 -21.36 18.69 11.15
N LEU A 477 -20.36 18.07 11.82
CA LEU A 477 -20.59 17.20 12.97
C LEU A 477 -21.11 17.95 14.20
N SER A 478 -20.77 19.23 14.36
CA SER A 478 -21.28 20.05 15.47
C SER A 478 -22.78 20.34 15.35
N GLU A 479 -23.32 20.27 14.13
CA GLU A 479 -24.75 20.40 13.83
C GLU A 479 -25.45 19.03 13.73
N TYR A 480 -24.71 17.92 13.79
CA TYR A 480 -25.26 16.57 13.76
C TYR A 480 -25.96 16.24 15.07
N ASP A 481 -27.16 15.63 14.98
CA ASP A 481 -28.07 15.45 16.12
C ASP A 481 -27.58 14.41 17.14
N GLU A 482 -26.66 13.52 16.76
CA GLU A 482 -26.17 12.43 17.59
C GLU A 482 -24.81 12.72 18.22
N ASP A 483 -24.62 12.28 19.46
CA ASP A 483 -23.33 12.38 20.16
C ASP A 483 -22.25 11.69 19.32
N THR A 484 -21.19 12.42 18.99
CA THR A 484 -20.16 11.99 18.05
C THR A 484 -18.77 12.36 18.56
N ILE A 485 -17.83 11.43 18.42
CA ILE A 485 -16.40 11.61 18.62
C ILE A 485 -15.71 11.57 17.26
N LEU A 486 -14.81 12.52 17.02
CA LEU A 486 -13.91 12.55 15.87
C LEU A 486 -12.46 12.55 16.35
N VAL A 487 -11.77 11.43 16.13
CA VAL A 487 -10.35 11.25 16.40
C VAL A 487 -9.58 11.53 15.11
N MET A 488 -8.81 12.62 15.06
CA MET A 488 -8.05 13.01 13.87
C MET A 488 -6.55 12.92 14.16
N TYR A 489 -5.79 12.37 13.23
CA TYR A 489 -4.34 12.27 13.38
C TYR A 489 -3.64 12.13 12.03
N GLY A 490 -2.39 12.59 11.98
CA GLY A 490 -1.48 12.33 10.88
C GLY A 490 -0.91 10.91 10.96
N ASP A 491 -0.89 10.19 9.85
CA ASP A 491 -0.43 8.79 9.84
C ASP A 491 1.08 8.61 9.76
N HIS A 492 1.80 9.60 9.23
CA HIS A 492 3.27 9.71 9.25
C HIS A 492 3.71 11.08 8.74
N LEU A 493 4.98 11.43 8.96
CA LEU A 493 5.57 12.60 8.28
C LEU A 493 5.70 12.37 6.76
N PRO A 494 5.68 13.42 5.92
CA PRO A 494 5.76 13.30 4.47
C PRO A 494 7.17 12.98 3.97
N SER A 495 7.25 12.49 2.74
CA SER A 495 8.51 12.17 2.05
C SER A 495 9.24 13.41 1.50
N LEU A 496 9.53 14.40 2.36
CA LEU A 496 10.22 15.66 2.03
C LEU A 496 11.73 15.66 2.36
N ASP A 497 12.30 14.48 2.66
CA ASP A 497 13.70 14.28 3.13
C ASP A 497 14.03 15.21 4.32
N LEU A 498 13.07 15.38 5.24
CA LEU A 498 13.24 16.11 6.49
C LEU A 498 14.29 15.41 7.38
N ALA A 499 15.16 16.19 7.99
CA ALA A 499 16.04 15.75 9.05
C ALA A 499 15.48 16.15 10.44
N GLU A 500 15.80 15.39 11.49
CA GLU A 500 15.37 15.71 12.87
C GLU A 500 15.78 17.14 13.27
N GLU A 501 16.98 17.57 12.89
CA GLU A 501 17.48 18.92 13.20
C GLU A 501 16.67 20.04 12.55
N GLU A 502 15.91 19.75 11.48
CA GLU A 502 14.99 20.69 10.82
C GLU A 502 13.64 20.80 11.52
N LEU A 503 13.34 19.95 12.53
CA LEU A 503 12.05 19.96 13.24
C LEU A 503 12.19 20.56 14.64
N GLU A 504 11.19 21.33 15.07
CA GLU A 504 11.16 21.91 16.42
C GLU A 504 11.22 20.86 17.55
N ASN A 505 10.49 19.75 17.41
CA ASN A 505 10.49 18.62 18.35
C ASN A 505 11.66 17.65 18.12
N ALA A 506 12.45 17.85 17.07
CA ALA A 506 13.57 16.99 16.68
C ALA A 506 13.25 15.49 16.61
N ASN A 507 12.06 15.14 16.12
CA ASN A 507 11.62 13.76 15.99
C ASN A 507 10.85 13.53 14.68
N LEU A 508 11.36 12.64 13.82
CA LEU A 508 10.75 12.30 12.54
C LEU A 508 9.58 11.31 12.65
N TYR A 509 9.38 10.70 13.82
CA TYR A 509 8.40 9.65 14.08
C TYR A 509 7.24 10.14 14.96
N GLN A 510 7.02 11.45 15.03
CA GLN A 510 5.96 12.04 15.84
C GLN A 510 5.04 12.90 14.98
N THR A 511 3.80 12.44 14.84
CA THR A 511 2.68 13.24 14.34
C THR A 511 1.89 13.79 15.53
N GLU A 512 0.74 14.40 15.27
CA GLU A 512 -0.16 14.92 16.31
C GLU A 512 -1.56 14.34 16.12
N TYR A 513 -2.30 14.28 17.22
CA TYR A 513 -3.69 13.85 17.21
C TYR A 513 -4.60 14.78 18.03
N ILE A 514 -5.90 14.77 17.73
CA ILE A 514 -6.96 15.47 18.44
C ILE A 514 -8.13 14.51 18.63
N ILE A 515 -8.76 14.53 19.81
CA ILE A 515 -10.04 13.85 20.08
C ILE A 515 -11.12 14.92 20.25
N TRP A 516 -11.83 15.21 19.18
CA TRP A 516 -12.94 16.15 19.17
C TRP A 516 -14.27 15.47 19.52
N SER A 517 -15.21 16.19 20.12
CA SER A 517 -16.59 15.71 20.30
C SER A 517 -17.61 16.85 20.29
N ASN A 518 -18.83 16.57 19.81
CA ASN A 518 -19.93 17.56 19.81
C ASN A 518 -20.65 17.68 21.17
N TYR A 519 -20.41 16.75 22.10
CA TYR A 519 -21.07 16.69 23.42
C TYR A 519 -20.13 16.95 24.60
N GLY A 520 -18.83 17.15 24.34
CA GLY A 520 -17.85 17.61 25.34
C GLY A 520 -17.19 16.50 26.17
N LEU A 521 -16.78 15.40 25.52
CA LEU A 521 -15.95 14.34 26.11
C LEU A 521 -14.72 14.94 26.82
N GLN A 522 -14.48 14.50 28.06
CA GLN A 522 -13.36 14.98 28.88
C GLN A 522 -12.26 13.92 28.94
N LEU A 523 -11.11 14.24 28.36
CA LEU A 523 -9.87 13.46 28.46
C LEU A 523 -8.70 14.43 28.71
N ASP A 524 -7.64 13.93 29.33
CA ASP A 524 -6.41 14.72 29.48
C ASP A 524 -5.59 14.70 28.18
N ASP A 525 -4.74 15.70 28.00
CA ASP A 525 -3.70 15.67 26.97
C ASP A 525 -2.65 14.60 27.32
N LYS A 526 -2.25 13.76 26.36
CA LYS A 526 -1.24 12.70 26.58
C LYS A 526 -0.49 12.39 25.28
N ASP A 527 0.84 12.34 25.34
CA ASP A 527 1.64 11.75 24.27
C ASP A 527 1.58 10.22 24.38
N ILE A 528 1.32 9.55 23.26
CA ILE A 528 1.06 8.09 23.23
C ILE A 528 1.69 7.42 22.00
N GLU A 529 1.86 6.11 22.07
CA GLU A 529 2.16 5.28 20.90
C GLU A 529 0.89 5.02 20.08
N ILE A 530 1.04 4.88 18.76
CA ILE A 530 -0.10 4.71 17.85
C ILE A 530 -1.02 3.53 18.20
N PHE A 531 -0.45 2.42 18.66
CA PHE A 531 -1.21 1.22 19.05
C PHE A 531 -2.02 1.40 20.35
N GLU A 532 -1.79 2.47 21.11
CA GLU A 532 -2.53 2.77 22.34
C GLU A 532 -3.80 3.61 22.07
N LEU A 533 -3.86 4.32 20.94
CA LEU A 533 -4.88 5.33 20.64
C LEU A 533 -6.31 4.77 20.67
N GLY A 534 -6.55 3.62 20.03
CA GLY A 534 -7.86 2.98 20.01
C GLY A 534 -8.35 2.60 21.41
N SER A 535 -7.45 2.03 22.22
CA SER A 535 -7.76 1.59 23.60
C SER A 535 -8.03 2.77 24.53
N ARG A 536 -7.30 3.88 24.36
CA ARG A 536 -7.53 5.13 25.09
C ARG A 536 -8.94 5.69 24.86
N VAL A 537 -9.41 5.67 23.60
CA VAL A 537 -10.75 6.15 23.24
C VAL A 537 -11.82 5.21 23.79
N MET A 538 -11.66 3.90 23.65
CA MET A 538 -12.61 2.91 24.19
C MET A 538 -12.70 2.98 25.72
N GLN A 539 -11.57 3.14 26.42
CA GLN A 539 -11.57 3.30 27.88
C GLN A 539 -12.35 4.54 28.32
N ALA A 540 -12.26 5.65 27.57
CA ALA A 540 -13.01 6.87 27.83
C ALA A 540 -14.53 6.66 27.77
N LEU A 541 -14.97 5.69 26.98
CA LEU A 541 -16.37 5.32 26.78
C LEU A 541 -16.84 4.21 27.73
N ASN A 542 -16.02 3.83 28.71
CA ASN A 542 -16.23 2.66 29.56
C ASN A 542 -16.32 1.33 28.79
N ILE A 543 -15.56 1.18 27.69
CA ILE A 543 -15.47 -0.03 26.87
C ILE A 543 -14.14 -0.73 27.11
N ASP A 544 -14.18 -1.98 27.58
CA ASP A 544 -13.00 -2.82 27.87
C ASP A 544 -13.06 -4.20 27.19
N GLY A 545 -13.89 -4.38 26.17
CA GLY A 545 -13.95 -5.63 25.40
C GLY A 545 -12.65 -5.92 24.64
N GLY A 546 -12.36 -7.20 24.37
CA GLY A 546 -11.15 -7.64 23.65
C GLY A 546 -9.93 -7.86 24.56
N VAL A 547 -9.05 -8.77 24.15
CA VAL A 547 -7.84 -9.15 24.90
C VAL A 547 -6.79 -8.04 24.84
N ILE A 548 -6.46 -7.52 23.65
CA ILE A 548 -5.42 -6.51 23.46
C ILE A 548 -5.88 -5.15 24.00
N ASN A 549 -7.12 -4.75 23.72
CA ASN A 549 -7.68 -3.49 24.25
C ASN A 549 -7.64 -3.47 25.78
N LYS A 550 -8.16 -4.50 26.45
CA LYS A 550 -8.15 -4.56 27.91
C LYS A 550 -6.74 -4.74 28.49
N PHE A 551 -5.86 -5.43 27.77
CA PHE A 551 -4.45 -5.53 28.13
C PHE A 551 -3.81 -4.13 28.22
N HIS A 552 -4.01 -3.26 27.23
CA HIS A 552 -3.51 -1.88 27.26
C HIS A 552 -4.02 -1.10 28.47
N GLN A 553 -5.30 -1.24 28.80
CA GLN A 553 -5.92 -0.56 29.95
C GLN A 553 -5.40 -1.02 31.32
N ILE A 554 -4.78 -2.21 31.41
CA ILE A 554 -4.26 -2.78 32.66
C ILE A 554 -2.74 -2.66 32.77
N TYR A 555 -2.03 -2.88 31.66
CA TYR A 555 -0.58 -3.08 31.65
C TYR A 555 0.22 -1.85 31.21
N GLU A 556 -0.40 -0.73 30.78
CA GLU A 556 0.35 0.43 30.25
C GLU A 556 1.49 0.93 31.16
N ASP A 557 1.30 0.83 32.49
CA ASP A 557 2.26 1.28 33.49
C ASP A 557 3.22 0.17 33.99
N GLU A 558 3.13 -1.06 33.46
CA GLU A 558 3.89 -2.21 33.93
C GLU A 558 5.26 -2.33 33.23
N ASP A 559 6.30 -2.70 33.99
CA ASP A 559 7.68 -2.83 33.48
C ASP A 559 7.80 -3.83 32.30
N ASN A 560 6.90 -4.81 32.22
CA ASN A 560 6.90 -5.86 31.20
C ASN A 560 5.89 -5.62 30.06
N TYR A 561 5.23 -4.47 30.02
CA TYR A 561 4.16 -4.13 29.05
C TYR A 561 4.47 -4.57 27.62
N LEU A 562 5.51 -4.01 27.01
CA LEU A 562 5.88 -4.32 25.62
C LEU A 562 6.22 -5.81 25.42
N SER A 563 6.95 -6.44 26.35
CA SER A 563 7.31 -7.86 26.21
C SER A 563 6.12 -8.81 26.35
N ALA A 564 5.12 -8.42 27.14
CA ALA A 564 3.86 -9.15 27.27
C ALA A 564 2.98 -8.92 26.03
N LEU A 565 2.96 -7.71 25.48
CA LEU A 565 2.30 -7.39 24.21
C LEU A 565 2.85 -8.26 23.07
N THR A 566 4.17 -8.32 22.89
CA THR A 566 4.82 -9.21 21.89
C THR A 566 4.36 -10.67 22.04
N THR A 567 4.17 -11.12 23.28
CA THR A 567 3.72 -12.48 23.58
C THR A 567 2.27 -12.72 23.16
N LEU A 568 1.39 -11.74 23.38
CA LEU A 568 -0.01 -11.77 22.93
C LEU A 568 -0.12 -11.72 21.41
N GLU A 569 0.61 -10.82 20.77
CA GLU A 569 0.66 -10.70 19.30
C GLU A 569 1.11 -11.98 18.63
N TYR A 570 2.19 -12.58 19.16
CA TYR A 570 2.65 -13.88 18.69
C TYR A 570 1.57 -14.94 18.87
N ASP A 571 0.93 -15.03 20.04
CA ASP A 571 -0.09 -16.04 20.32
C ASP A 571 -1.29 -15.94 19.36
N ILE A 572 -1.79 -14.71 19.16
CA ILE A 572 -2.99 -14.42 18.36
C ILE A 572 -2.74 -14.71 16.88
N LEU A 573 -1.61 -14.25 16.33
CA LEU A 573 -1.35 -14.30 14.88
C LEU A 573 -0.57 -15.54 14.42
N TYR A 574 0.29 -16.11 15.26
CA TYR A 574 1.27 -17.12 14.84
C TYR A 574 1.38 -18.35 15.75
N GLY A 575 0.92 -18.24 16.99
CA GLY A 575 1.07 -19.23 18.04
C GLY A 575 -0.06 -20.26 18.09
N ASP A 576 -0.24 -20.83 19.28
CA ASP A 576 -1.27 -21.83 19.56
C ASP A 576 -2.61 -21.20 19.96
N GLN A 577 -2.75 -19.87 19.94
CA GLN A 577 -3.97 -19.13 20.31
C GLN A 577 -4.49 -19.50 21.70
N TYR A 578 -3.60 -19.62 22.69
CA TYR A 578 -3.97 -19.93 24.07
C TYR A 578 -4.93 -18.90 24.67
N VAL A 579 -4.84 -17.62 24.28
CA VAL A 579 -5.77 -16.59 24.72
C VAL A 579 -7.22 -16.85 24.28
N PHE A 580 -7.42 -17.70 23.28
CA PHE A 580 -8.72 -18.10 22.74
C PHE A 580 -8.97 -19.61 22.83
N ASP A 581 -8.39 -20.30 23.82
CA ASP A 581 -8.53 -21.74 24.01
C ASP A 581 -8.14 -22.59 22.77
N GLY A 582 -7.25 -22.07 21.93
CA GLY A 582 -6.74 -22.74 20.73
C GLY A 582 -7.49 -22.44 19.43
N GLN A 583 -8.50 -21.56 19.45
CA GLN A 583 -9.23 -21.17 18.24
C GLN A 583 -9.73 -19.73 18.33
N THR A 584 -9.29 -18.88 17.39
CA THR A 584 -9.82 -17.52 17.24
C THR A 584 -11.36 -17.48 17.20
N PRO A 585 -12.00 -16.62 18.01
CA PRO A 585 -13.45 -16.43 17.97
C PRO A 585 -13.88 -15.54 16.80
N TYR A 586 -12.94 -14.80 16.20
CA TYR A 586 -13.21 -13.82 15.17
C TYR A 586 -13.40 -14.49 13.80
N ILE A 587 -14.51 -14.18 13.15
CA ILE A 587 -14.88 -14.69 11.83
C ILE A 587 -14.96 -13.52 10.87
N ALA A 588 -14.43 -13.70 9.66
CA ALA A 588 -14.47 -12.67 8.63
C ALA A 588 -15.91 -12.31 8.31
N THR A 589 -16.19 -11.02 8.20
CA THR A 589 -17.53 -10.50 7.90
C THR A 589 -17.89 -10.71 6.44
N ASP A 590 -19.20 -10.77 6.16
CA ASP A 590 -19.73 -10.64 4.80
C ASP A 590 -19.82 -9.16 4.43
N MET A 591 -18.65 -8.52 4.36
CA MET A 591 -18.51 -7.07 4.20
C MET A 591 -19.13 -6.59 2.88
N MET A 592 -20.00 -5.59 2.95
CA MET A 592 -20.55 -4.90 1.79
C MET A 592 -19.57 -3.84 1.28
N MET A 593 -19.35 -3.78 -0.03
CA MET A 593 -18.61 -2.66 -0.62
C MET A 593 -19.57 -1.50 -0.93
N GLY A 594 -19.21 -0.29 -0.48
CA GLY A 594 -20.03 0.91 -0.54
C GLY A 594 -20.97 1.06 0.66
N THR A 595 -21.38 2.30 0.95
CA THR A 595 -22.33 2.62 2.03
C THR A 595 -23.74 2.10 1.70
N TYR A 596 -24.13 2.18 0.43
CA TYR A 596 -25.42 1.69 -0.05
C TYR A 596 -25.24 0.64 -1.16
N GLU A 597 -26.14 -0.35 -1.19
CA GLU A 597 -26.17 -1.35 -2.26
C GLU A 597 -26.43 -0.68 -3.62
N ILE A 598 -25.73 -1.18 -4.64
CA ILE A 598 -26.07 -0.89 -6.03
C ILE A 598 -27.22 -1.79 -6.44
N THR A 599 -28.27 -1.21 -7.03
CA THR A 599 -29.46 -1.97 -7.41
C THR A 599 -29.91 -1.66 -8.83
N ILE A 600 -30.50 -2.66 -9.49
CA ILE A 600 -31.22 -2.47 -10.76
C ILE A 600 -32.70 -2.48 -10.44
N LYS A 601 -33.41 -1.44 -10.88
CA LYS A 601 -34.86 -1.30 -10.73
C LYS A 601 -35.60 -1.62 -12.02
N ASP A 602 -35.06 -1.19 -13.16
CA ASP A 602 -35.70 -1.39 -14.45
C ASP A 602 -34.68 -1.38 -15.60
N VAL A 603 -35.08 -1.93 -16.76
CA VAL A 603 -34.32 -1.83 -18.01
C VAL A 603 -35.28 -1.44 -19.12
N VAL A 604 -35.05 -0.27 -19.71
CA VAL A 604 -35.92 0.28 -20.76
C VAL A 604 -35.18 0.43 -22.07
N LYS A 605 -35.87 0.12 -23.17
CA LYS A 605 -35.38 0.48 -24.51
C LYS A 605 -35.69 1.95 -24.74
N ASP A 606 -34.68 2.77 -25.02
CA ASP A 606 -34.95 4.16 -25.37
C ASP A 606 -35.40 4.23 -26.83
N GLU A 607 -36.66 4.58 -27.06
CA GLU A 607 -37.20 4.83 -28.41
C GLU A 607 -36.90 6.26 -28.92
N GLY A 608 -35.95 6.97 -28.30
CA GLY A 608 -35.45 8.25 -28.78
C GLY A 608 -36.22 9.47 -28.26
N GLN A 609 -36.67 9.48 -27.01
CA GLN A 609 -37.31 10.65 -26.40
C GLN A 609 -36.64 11.13 -25.10
N PHE A 610 -35.33 11.41 -25.17
CA PHE A 610 -34.73 12.41 -24.30
C PHE A 610 -34.05 13.48 -25.15
N ASN A 611 -34.73 14.61 -25.34
CA ASN A 611 -34.09 15.83 -25.82
C ASN A 611 -33.15 16.32 -24.72
N TYR A 612 -31.85 16.06 -24.86
CA TYR A 612 -30.86 16.82 -24.11
C TYR A 612 -30.89 18.26 -24.62
N ILE A 613 -31.15 19.21 -23.71
CA ILE A 613 -30.69 20.57 -23.90
C ILE A 613 -29.17 20.48 -23.71
N ILE A 614 -28.44 20.46 -24.82
CA ILE A 614 -27.00 20.69 -24.80
C ILE A 614 -26.85 22.17 -24.43
N ASP A 615 -26.54 22.44 -23.16
CA ASP A 615 -25.95 23.71 -22.81
C ASP A 615 -24.52 23.68 -23.36
N ASN A 616 -24.32 24.32 -24.51
CA ASN A 616 -23.02 24.45 -25.13
C ASN A 616 -22.17 25.38 -24.26
N ASN A 617 -21.43 24.81 -23.31
CA ASN A 617 -20.15 25.35 -22.84
C ASN A 617 -19.23 24.20 -22.39
N GLU A 618 -18.23 23.98 -23.26
CA GLU A 618 -16.90 23.39 -23.03
C GLU A 618 -16.78 21.96 -22.47
N LEU A 619 -16.83 20.98 -23.39
CA LEU A 619 -15.93 19.82 -23.35
C LEU A 619 -14.70 20.14 -24.20
N GLN A 620 -13.60 20.55 -23.57
CA GLN A 620 -12.28 20.37 -24.16
C GLN A 620 -11.82 18.95 -23.86
N TYR A 621 -11.75 18.12 -24.90
CA TYR A 621 -10.84 16.98 -24.92
C TYR A 621 -9.42 17.53 -24.97
N THR A 622 -8.68 17.43 -23.88
CA THR A 622 -7.22 17.43 -23.94
C THR A 622 -6.74 16.00 -23.80
N ASP A 623 -6.42 15.43 -24.96
CA ASP A 623 -5.40 14.41 -25.05
C ASP A 623 -4.06 15.10 -24.70
N SER A 624 -3.39 14.67 -23.64
CA SER A 624 -2.00 15.06 -23.41
C SER A 624 -1.24 13.94 -22.72
N ALA A 625 -0.66 13.09 -23.57
CA ALA A 625 0.71 12.67 -23.39
C ALA A 625 1.61 13.88 -23.04
N VAL A 626 2.52 13.65 -22.09
CA VAL A 626 3.62 14.55 -21.75
C VAL A 626 4.53 14.69 -22.96
N ASP A 627 4.69 15.92 -23.47
CA ASP A 627 5.92 16.31 -24.16
C ASP A 627 6.56 17.46 -23.38
N ASN A 628 7.81 17.24 -22.96
CA ASN A 628 8.71 18.29 -22.53
C ASN A 628 9.14 19.04 -23.79
N ASP A 629 9.04 20.37 -23.84
CA ASP A 629 10.26 21.19 -23.77
C ASP A 629 9.92 22.69 -23.77
N ASN A 630 10.75 23.42 -23.04
CA ASN A 630 10.87 24.87 -23.08
C ASN A 630 11.27 25.34 -24.48
N GLY A 631 10.46 26.23 -25.06
CA GLY A 631 10.79 26.88 -26.34
C GLY A 631 10.65 28.39 -26.29
N ARG A 632 11.59 29.11 -25.65
CA ARG A 632 11.83 30.52 -26.01
C ARG A 632 12.62 30.57 -27.32
N GLY A 633 11.90 30.84 -28.41
CA GLY A 633 12.26 31.65 -29.57
C GLY A 633 13.57 31.37 -30.32
N ILE A 634 13.46 30.83 -31.54
CA ILE A 634 14.43 31.06 -32.63
C ILE A 634 13.65 31.19 -33.95
N GLU A 635 14.05 32.19 -34.74
CA GLU A 635 13.50 32.69 -36.00
C GLU A 635 13.57 31.66 -37.14
N ASP A 636 12.60 31.74 -38.07
CA ASP A 636 12.58 30.97 -39.33
C ASP A 636 13.81 31.30 -40.21
N GLU A 637 14.74 30.36 -40.39
CA GLU A 637 15.76 30.44 -41.44
C GLU A 637 15.18 29.93 -42.78
N LEU A 638 14.84 30.90 -43.64
CA LEU A 638 14.70 30.71 -45.08
C LEU A 638 16.09 30.74 -45.74
N ASP A 639 16.28 30.03 -46.86
CA ASP A 639 17.48 30.25 -47.67
C ASP A 639 17.48 31.63 -48.35
N GLU A 640 18.60 32.05 -48.95
CA GLU A 640 18.76 33.39 -49.56
C GLU A 640 17.77 33.69 -50.70
N ASP A 641 16.98 32.71 -51.14
CA ASP A 641 15.93 32.83 -52.16
C ASP A 641 14.50 32.60 -51.62
N GLY A 642 14.33 32.42 -50.30
CA GLY A 642 13.03 32.41 -49.63
C GLY A 642 12.26 31.09 -49.64
N ASN A 643 12.92 29.92 -49.76
CA ASN A 643 12.25 28.61 -49.71
C ASN A 643 12.58 27.80 -48.45
N PRO A 644 11.64 26.95 -47.95
CA PRO A 644 11.91 26.02 -46.85
C PRO A 644 12.80 24.85 -47.30
N ILE A 645 13.77 24.47 -46.46
CA ILE A 645 14.72 23.39 -46.72
C ILE A 645 14.12 22.04 -46.29
N ASP A 646 13.92 21.11 -47.24
CA ASP A 646 13.47 19.73 -47.00
C ASP A 646 14.64 18.82 -46.58
N ARG A 647 14.46 18.05 -45.50
CA ARG A 647 15.33 16.93 -45.12
C ARG A 647 14.49 15.69 -44.85
N GLY A 648 14.42 14.81 -45.84
CA GLY A 648 13.74 13.52 -45.77
C GLY A 648 14.35 12.54 -44.78
N ASN A 649 13.49 11.69 -44.21
CA ASN A 649 13.86 10.52 -43.42
C ASN A 649 13.46 9.25 -44.20
N GLN A 650 14.42 8.33 -44.37
CA GLN A 650 14.27 7.03 -45.01
C GLN A 650 14.15 5.94 -43.92
N GLY A 651 13.16 5.06 -44.07
CA GLY A 651 13.37 3.60 -44.05
C GLY A 651 13.02 2.82 -42.79
N ASP A 652 12.03 1.94 -42.99
CA ASP A 652 11.76 0.62 -42.41
C ASP A 652 11.02 0.59 -41.05
N GLU A 653 9.70 0.39 -41.05
CA GLU A 653 8.97 -0.89 -41.30
C GLU A 653 9.30 -1.95 -40.23
N ASP A 654 8.37 -2.17 -39.29
CA ASP A 654 7.70 -3.47 -39.03
C ASP A 654 6.70 -3.30 -37.85
N THR A 655 5.54 -2.73 -38.13
CA THR A 655 4.35 -2.88 -37.28
C THR A 655 3.50 -3.99 -37.87
N THR A 656 3.47 -5.15 -37.21
CA THR A 656 2.30 -6.02 -37.31
C THR A 656 1.16 -5.31 -36.61
N GLU A 657 0.50 -4.44 -37.37
CA GLU A 657 -0.89 -4.07 -37.18
C GLU A 657 -1.69 -5.39 -37.15
N GLU A 658 -2.30 -5.71 -36.02
CA GLU A 658 -3.62 -6.33 -36.14
C GLU A 658 -4.49 -5.24 -36.76
N GLU A 659 -4.76 -5.39 -38.06
CA GLU A 659 -5.84 -4.72 -38.75
C GLU A 659 -7.14 -4.97 -37.96
N THR A 660 -7.43 -4.14 -36.97
CA THR A 660 -8.82 -3.77 -36.74
C THR A 660 -9.17 -2.84 -37.89
N THR A 661 -9.64 -3.46 -38.96
CA THR A 661 -10.39 -2.78 -40.02
C THR A 661 -11.26 -1.72 -39.37
N GLY A 662 -11.16 -0.48 -39.85
CA GLY A 662 -12.18 0.53 -39.61
C GLY A 662 -13.50 0.02 -40.18
N GLU A 663 -14.20 -0.75 -39.38
CA GLU A 663 -15.65 -0.86 -39.44
C GLU A 663 -16.17 0.26 -38.57
N GLU A 664 -16.81 1.25 -39.21
CA GLU A 664 -17.81 2.06 -38.52
C GLU A 664 -18.76 1.07 -37.81
N ASP A 665 -18.77 1.04 -36.47
CA ASP A 665 -19.68 0.18 -35.70
C ASP A 665 -21.12 0.57 -36.06
N PRO A 666 -21.87 -0.28 -36.78
CA PRO A 666 -23.14 0.12 -37.41
C PRO A 666 -24.32 0.16 -36.41
N ASP A 667 -24.09 -0.03 -35.10
CA ASP A 667 -25.14 -0.28 -34.09
C ASP A 667 -25.27 0.81 -32.99
N LEU A 668 -24.71 2.02 -33.16
CA LEU A 668 -24.87 3.14 -32.21
C LEU A 668 -26.33 3.61 -32.00
N ASP A 669 -27.28 3.13 -32.81
CA ASP A 669 -28.71 3.49 -32.73
C ASP A 669 -29.54 2.60 -31.78
N ASN A 670 -29.02 1.47 -31.28
CA ASN A 670 -29.73 0.59 -30.33
C ASN A 670 -29.03 0.50 -28.97
N TYR A 671 -29.58 1.22 -27.98
CA TYR A 671 -29.15 1.14 -26.59
C TYR A 671 -30.33 0.94 -25.66
N TYR A 672 -30.03 0.46 -24.46
CA TYR A 672 -30.98 0.34 -23.36
C TYR A 672 -30.47 1.16 -22.18
N ILE A 673 -31.42 1.71 -21.42
CA ILE A 673 -31.13 2.41 -20.18
C ILE A 673 -31.44 1.47 -19.03
N VAL A 674 -30.40 1.15 -18.26
CA VAL A 674 -30.53 0.44 -16.99
C VAL A 674 -30.78 1.49 -15.92
N ILE A 675 -31.95 1.42 -15.28
CA ILE A 675 -32.40 2.33 -14.22
C ILE A 675 -32.18 1.63 -12.88
N GLY A 676 -31.61 2.35 -11.93
CA GLY A 676 -31.23 1.80 -10.64
C GLY A 676 -30.85 2.87 -9.62
N GLU A 677 -30.02 2.48 -8.66
CA GLU A 677 -29.52 3.36 -7.61
C GLU A 677 -28.02 3.11 -7.37
N ASN A 678 -27.32 4.17 -6.95
CA ASN A 678 -25.91 4.17 -6.53
C ASN A 678 -24.92 3.74 -7.63
N PHE A 679 -25.27 3.93 -8.90
CA PHE A 679 -24.33 3.70 -9.99
C PHE A 679 -23.20 4.73 -9.96
N THR A 680 -22.02 4.33 -10.40
CA THR A 680 -20.87 5.24 -10.54
C THR A 680 -20.18 5.04 -11.89
N LYS A 681 -19.17 5.87 -12.20
CA LYS A 681 -18.33 5.71 -13.40
C LYS A 681 -17.65 4.33 -13.51
N TYR A 682 -17.62 3.57 -12.42
CA TYR A 682 -17.04 2.21 -12.34
C TYR A 682 -18.08 1.09 -12.53
N SER A 683 -19.36 1.42 -12.68
CA SER A 683 -20.42 0.45 -12.95
C SER A 683 -20.34 -0.10 -14.37
N ARG A 684 -20.38 -1.42 -14.50
CA ARG A 684 -20.41 -2.13 -15.78
C ARG A 684 -21.60 -3.08 -15.83
N VAL A 685 -22.37 -3.00 -16.91
CA VAL A 685 -23.53 -3.86 -17.15
C VAL A 685 -23.05 -5.19 -17.74
N TYR A 686 -23.55 -6.28 -17.17
CA TYR A 686 -23.38 -7.63 -17.66
C TYR A 686 -24.74 -8.23 -17.98
N ILE A 687 -24.84 -8.87 -19.14
CA ILE A 687 -26.06 -9.54 -19.60
C ILE A 687 -25.71 -11.00 -19.82
N ASN A 688 -26.44 -11.90 -19.15
CA ASN A 688 -26.18 -13.36 -19.18
C ASN A 688 -24.72 -13.74 -18.83
N GLY A 689 -24.05 -12.93 -18.02
CA GLY A 689 -22.68 -13.13 -17.59
C GLY A 689 -21.60 -12.52 -18.48
N GLU A 690 -21.95 -11.97 -19.65
CA GLU A 690 -21.02 -11.27 -20.56
C GLU A 690 -21.05 -9.76 -20.30
N MET A 691 -19.88 -9.11 -20.34
CA MET A 691 -19.76 -7.66 -20.14
C MET A 691 -20.12 -6.93 -21.43
N TYR A 692 -20.91 -5.87 -21.32
CA TYR A 692 -21.25 -4.99 -22.44
C TYR A 692 -20.67 -3.58 -22.26
N SER A 693 -20.47 -2.88 -23.38
CA SER A 693 -20.08 -1.47 -23.36
C SER A 693 -21.12 -0.67 -22.58
N THR A 694 -20.66 -0.01 -21.52
CA THR A 694 -21.49 0.69 -20.54
C THR A 694 -21.01 2.12 -20.41
N GLU A 695 -21.93 3.06 -20.57
CA GLU A 695 -21.72 4.48 -20.33
C GLU A 695 -22.47 4.88 -19.05
N PHE A 696 -21.75 5.55 -18.14
CA PHE A 696 -22.34 6.12 -16.94
C PHE A 696 -22.99 7.46 -17.28
N ILE A 697 -24.30 7.58 -17.02
CA ILE A 697 -25.04 8.83 -17.22
C ILE A 697 -25.11 9.60 -15.91
N ASP A 698 -25.68 8.97 -14.88
CA ASP A 698 -25.83 9.52 -13.54
C ASP A 698 -25.99 8.37 -12.53
N SER A 699 -26.10 8.70 -11.24
CA SER A 699 -26.21 7.71 -10.15
C SER A 699 -27.41 6.76 -10.24
N THR A 700 -28.37 7.04 -11.13
CA THR A 700 -29.58 6.26 -11.35
C THR A 700 -29.66 5.62 -12.73
N LYS A 701 -28.77 5.96 -13.67
CA LYS A 701 -28.83 5.52 -15.06
C LYS A 701 -27.49 5.11 -15.65
N LEU A 702 -27.50 3.94 -16.29
CA LEU A 702 -26.44 3.47 -17.18
C LEU A 702 -27.00 3.25 -18.58
N ARG A 703 -26.24 3.60 -19.61
CA ARG A 703 -26.53 3.24 -20.99
C ARG A 703 -25.71 2.01 -21.38
N VAL A 704 -26.38 1.01 -21.92
CA VAL A 704 -25.74 -0.21 -22.45
C VAL A 704 -26.03 -0.36 -23.93
N TYR A 705 -24.97 -0.56 -24.71
CA TYR A 705 -25.06 -0.71 -26.17
C TYR A 705 -25.23 -2.19 -26.54
N ILE A 706 -26.40 -2.55 -27.06
CA ILE A 706 -26.74 -3.93 -27.44
C ILE A 706 -27.87 -3.95 -28.48
N SER A 707 -27.71 -4.78 -29.51
CA SER A 707 -28.62 -4.83 -30.66
C SER A 707 -30.00 -5.41 -30.33
N ASN A 708 -30.08 -6.48 -29.51
CA ASN A 708 -31.34 -7.08 -29.08
C ASN A 708 -31.24 -7.69 -27.67
N ILE A 709 -32.32 -7.57 -26.90
CA ILE A 709 -32.47 -8.20 -25.58
C ILE A 709 -33.70 -9.12 -25.64
N ASN A 710 -33.54 -10.35 -25.19
CA ASN A 710 -34.61 -11.33 -25.15
C ASN A 710 -35.31 -11.30 -23.80
N SER A 711 -36.59 -11.66 -23.78
CA SER A 711 -37.26 -11.96 -22.51
C SER A 711 -36.51 -13.09 -21.79
N LEU A 712 -36.34 -12.94 -20.49
CA LEU A 712 -35.55 -13.76 -19.57
C LEU A 712 -34.03 -13.55 -19.60
N ASP A 713 -33.52 -12.59 -20.39
CA ASP A 713 -32.13 -12.16 -20.23
C ASP A 713 -31.90 -11.59 -18.83
N THR A 714 -30.76 -11.94 -18.23
CA THR A 714 -30.43 -11.55 -16.86
C THR A 714 -29.37 -10.46 -16.84
N PHE A 715 -29.71 -9.34 -16.23
CA PHE A 715 -28.85 -8.18 -16.03
C PHE A 715 -28.22 -8.22 -14.65
N THR A 716 -26.94 -7.89 -14.60
CA THR A 716 -26.24 -7.55 -13.36
C THR A 716 -25.38 -6.32 -13.60
N VAL A 717 -25.27 -5.46 -12.60
CA VAL A 717 -24.27 -4.40 -12.59
C VAL A 717 -23.14 -4.84 -11.66
N LYS A 718 -21.91 -4.68 -12.13
CA LYS A 718 -20.71 -4.99 -11.33
C LYS A 718 -19.87 -3.74 -11.20
N GLN A 719 -19.39 -3.48 -9.98
CA GLN A 719 -18.35 -2.47 -9.78
C GLN A 719 -17.03 -3.05 -10.21
N TYR A 720 -16.46 -2.45 -11.24
CA TYR A 720 -15.28 -2.95 -11.90
C TYR A 720 -14.18 -1.91 -11.91
N TYR A 721 -13.00 -2.30 -11.41
CA TYR A 721 -11.82 -1.47 -11.44
C TYR A 721 -10.59 -2.31 -11.79
N LYS A 722 -9.88 -1.92 -12.86
CA LYS A 722 -8.59 -2.52 -13.30
C LYS A 722 -8.56 -4.06 -13.26
N GLY A 723 -9.51 -4.73 -13.92
CA GLY A 723 -9.53 -6.21 -13.97
C GLY A 723 -10.23 -6.88 -12.80
N LYS A 724 -10.62 -6.14 -11.76
CA LYS A 724 -11.21 -6.70 -10.54
C LYS A 724 -12.67 -6.28 -10.40
N ILE A 725 -13.51 -7.25 -10.03
CA ILE A 725 -14.90 -7.03 -9.62
C ILE A 725 -14.90 -6.84 -8.10
N LEU A 726 -15.39 -5.69 -7.63
CA LEU A 726 -15.46 -5.35 -6.21
C LEU A 726 -16.78 -5.79 -5.59
N SER A 727 -17.88 -5.59 -6.32
CA SER A 727 -19.21 -6.01 -5.93
C SER A 727 -20.06 -6.30 -7.16
N LYS A 728 -21.21 -6.95 -6.94
CA LYS A 728 -22.22 -7.20 -7.97
C LYS A 728 -23.60 -7.02 -7.39
N THR A 729 -24.54 -6.56 -8.21
CA THR A 729 -25.96 -6.56 -7.87
C THR A 729 -26.52 -7.97 -7.84
N LYS A 730 -27.74 -8.10 -7.30
CA LYS A 730 -28.60 -9.26 -7.57
C LYS A 730 -28.96 -9.29 -9.06
N ASP A 731 -29.30 -10.49 -9.53
CA ASP A 731 -29.76 -10.74 -10.89
C ASP A 731 -31.12 -10.05 -11.13
N TYR A 732 -31.20 -9.23 -12.18
CA TYR A 732 -32.44 -8.64 -12.67
C TYR A 732 -32.88 -9.36 -13.95
N THR A 733 -34.03 -10.03 -13.94
CA THR A 733 -34.55 -10.72 -15.13
C THR A 733 -35.42 -9.79 -15.95
N TYR A 734 -35.02 -9.53 -17.20
CA TYR A 734 -35.79 -8.72 -18.12
C TYR A 734 -37.01 -9.49 -18.63
N ILE A 735 -38.20 -8.90 -18.59
CA ILE A 735 -39.44 -9.51 -19.07
C ILE A 735 -40.11 -8.56 -20.05
N VAL A 736 -40.26 -8.98 -21.30
CA VAL A 736 -41.02 -8.22 -22.29
C VAL A 736 -42.50 -8.44 -22.03
N ALA A 737 -43.23 -7.39 -21.64
CA ALA A 737 -44.68 -7.43 -21.54
C ALA A 737 -45.29 -7.52 -22.95
N THR A 738 -45.55 -8.72 -23.45
CA THR A 738 -46.42 -8.89 -24.62
C THR A 738 -47.85 -8.56 -24.21
N LEU A 739 -48.35 -7.37 -24.59
CA LEU A 739 -49.80 -7.15 -24.63
C LEU A 739 -50.40 -8.16 -25.61
N PRO A 740 -51.49 -8.87 -25.28
CA PRO A 740 -52.15 -9.74 -26.25
C PRO A 740 -52.76 -8.87 -27.35
N GLU A 741 -52.15 -8.87 -28.54
CA GLU A 741 -52.85 -8.55 -29.78
C GLU A 741 -53.87 -9.66 -30.02
N ASP A 742 -55.12 -9.39 -29.64
CA ASP A 742 -56.39 -9.88 -30.21
C ASP A 742 -57.44 -10.12 -29.13
N THR A 743 -58.30 -9.13 -28.91
CA THR A 743 -59.76 -9.32 -28.97
C THR A 743 -60.45 -7.96 -29.08
N LEU A 744 -60.43 -7.35 -30.27
CA LEU A 744 -61.52 -6.45 -30.67
C LEU A 744 -62.59 -7.33 -31.35
N PRO A 745 -63.81 -7.44 -30.81
CA PRO A 745 -64.84 -8.25 -31.45
C PRO A 745 -65.29 -7.56 -32.74
N ALA A 746 -65.09 -8.24 -33.86
CA ALA A 746 -65.71 -7.89 -35.13
C ALA A 746 -67.23 -7.84 -34.96
N GLY A 747 -67.82 -6.75 -35.45
CA GLY A 747 -69.25 -6.50 -35.36
C GLY A 747 -70.09 -7.60 -35.99
N HIS A 748 -71.19 -7.92 -35.32
CA HIS A 748 -72.39 -8.44 -35.96
C HIS A 748 -73.59 -7.65 -35.44
N ASP A 749 -74.15 -6.83 -36.35
CA ASP A 749 -75.54 -6.40 -36.28
C ASP A 749 -76.45 -7.63 -36.31
N GLU A 750 -77.32 -7.78 -35.31
CA GLU A 750 -78.79 -7.81 -35.48
C GLU A 750 -79.51 -8.29 -34.19
N VAL A 751 -80.25 -7.35 -33.60
CA VAL A 751 -81.55 -7.47 -32.92
C VAL A 751 -82.11 -8.90 -32.70
N ARG A 752 -82.28 -9.30 -31.43
CA ARG A 752 -83.59 -9.70 -30.85
C ARG A 752 -83.55 -10.00 -29.35
N LYS A 753 -84.34 -9.20 -28.64
CA LYS A 753 -85.26 -9.50 -27.52
C LYS A 753 -84.84 -10.48 -26.40
N SER A 754 -85.01 -9.89 -25.21
CA SER A 754 -85.74 -10.37 -24.02
C SER A 754 -85.02 -11.25 -23.00
N GLU A 755 -85.04 -10.68 -21.80
CA GLU A 755 -85.40 -11.27 -20.51
C GLU A 755 -84.27 -11.89 -19.66
N ASP A 756 -84.25 -11.36 -18.43
CA ASP A 756 -84.02 -12.02 -17.16
C ASP A 756 -82.58 -12.43 -16.81
N VAL A 757 -81.90 -11.73 -15.89
CA VAL A 757 -82.05 -11.75 -14.41
C VAL A 757 -81.02 -12.70 -13.78
N GLU A 758 -80.31 -12.12 -12.80
CA GLU A 758 -79.61 -12.72 -11.64
C GLU A 758 -78.23 -13.37 -11.76
N ASN A 759 -77.36 -12.84 -10.88
CA ASN A 759 -76.43 -13.50 -9.96
C ASN A 759 -75.34 -14.40 -10.59
N GLN A 760 -74.06 -14.20 -10.30
CA GLN A 760 -73.44 -13.89 -9.01
C GLN A 760 -72.01 -13.40 -9.22
#